data_AF-A0A080WSC9-F1
#
_entry.id   AF-A0A080WSC9-F1
#
_cell.length_a   1.000
_cell.length_b   1.000
_cell.length_c   1.000
_cell.angle_alpha   90.00
_cell.angle_beta   90.00
_cell.angle_gamma   90.00
#
_symmetry.space_group_name_H-M   'P 1'
#
loop_
_entity.id
_entity.type
_entity.pdbx_description
1 polymer ?
#
loop_
_entity_poly.entity_id
_entity_poly.type
_entity_poly.pdbx_seq_one_letter_code
_entity_poly.pdbx_strand_id
1 'polypeptide(L)'
;MPILQFSLFVLYSGLNRILRVSDFSFIGVVLKKGAQAIQSCNTSIKEARTVGLFAVEKTEDLYMVQSALKQWTNGGCLYFPRSRVLATISELGVLTAGEPSNLTELDTRPIWRHTRPMLPHAKSGFHSLAIRADCRAIQVGVGDSCTALSVRCGIRGSDFLKFNSMTNLCSTLMPKQWVCCSEGTLPDKRPKPQPDGTCATHTVVVGDGCFAIADNYGITVDDIDKLNRGTWGWSGCNRLQPGQVICLSKGNTPMPAEIAGVDCGPQKPGTRKPSGEFDGWDLAKLNPCPLNACCSGWGFCGITAEFCTEFPADTGAPGSFKHGTNGCISNCGTEIVGNKTPGGSFARVGYFQAYNFNRDCLYLDARKIEENFKDLTHVHFAFAGLTEDFNINIGDNIREQFDLFNSMKAPFKKILSVGGWAESTEPGTYSRYRQAVSPKNRYKFAQNVVKFLDSHNLDGIDFDWEYPGATDQGIPASNPYDAENYYRFLTQLRVLLGTAPGSRSLSIAIPASYWYLKPFPVRAISVVVDYFIYMTYDLHGQWVLDYGNKFANPGCPNGNCLRSHINRTETYSALAMITKAGVVPEKVFVGVSSYGRSFRMSDPSCTGPQCTFTGAYGHSEAEPGQCTGTGGYIANAELQKILEYTDKGEKGFEAKKWYDAETDSDIMTCMLKYGTRGQGMTDWVAYMDDNTKAKRISWIQGLNMGGISDWALDLGDWFTGIKENGTIGWTVEPGNLDCDPNAWPKTLEDLDANIGKVPIPCRGMALMDILTKELEGAVDKYREISSSDDYKQRFEWYADWVKDSIEPRLMKFTALKTGEGLKYMDCKWSTPYAKGEGPCTEVNLYDPDHADPGGRTVEYTVRDEEGFYNALLKDAGISKEWIEWTTITEPDYCPTCPPKNEFCPPKPCADNYVKYVNVPSRILDKSKIKVEDPKELIDKAIPHIDDVLDLAYITSYELNMGILDADITDVITSLSMPVFMLQDASKSIEEIKKIGKEHHDTKKKELILNILSIVFSIIPFVGFAGQAAGIATRFATAALIIGEIGNAALSVVDIVDNPAAAPFAILGLLIGVEGVQVKGAREAFKKAANVRRALKADGLKSFSQEFVRKDSLVQGLLKKCFK
;
A
#
# COMPACT_ATOMS: atom_id res chain seq x y z
N MET A 1 -52.48 15.18 -6.97
CA MET A 1 -52.01 16.58 -7.06
C MET A 1 -50.58 16.53 -7.56
N PRO A 2 -50.22 17.21 -8.66
CA PRO A 2 -48.86 17.19 -9.16
C PRO A 2 -48.01 18.11 -8.28
N ILE A 3 -47.05 17.55 -7.55
CA ILE A 3 -45.99 18.33 -6.93
C ILE A 3 -44.97 18.59 -8.04
N LEU A 4 -44.95 19.81 -8.55
CA LEU A 4 -43.97 20.27 -9.54
C LEU A 4 -42.55 20.19 -8.96
N GLN A 5 -41.64 19.62 -9.76
CA GLN A 5 -40.19 19.70 -9.59
C GLN A 5 -39.74 21.15 -9.42
N PHE A 6 -38.97 21.43 -8.37
CA PHE A 6 -38.02 22.53 -8.34
C PHE A 6 -36.61 21.92 -8.26
N SER A 7 -35.81 22.21 -9.27
CA SER A 7 -34.39 21.87 -9.32
C SER A 7 -33.60 23.02 -8.71
N LEU A 8 -32.63 22.68 -7.86
CA LEU A 8 -31.68 23.58 -7.21
C LEU A 8 -32.21 24.42 -6.03
N PHE A 9 -31.81 24.02 -4.82
CA PHE A 9 -31.84 24.85 -3.62
C PHE A 9 -30.40 25.21 -3.25
N VAL A 10 -30.06 26.49 -3.24
CA VAL A 10 -28.78 26.95 -2.70
C VAL A 10 -29.03 27.66 -1.39
N LEU A 11 -28.66 27.02 -0.28
CA LEU A 11 -28.65 27.62 1.06
C LEU A 11 -27.24 28.14 1.32
N TYR A 12 -27.11 29.45 1.55
CA TYR A 12 -25.85 30.05 1.97
C TYR A 12 -25.97 30.52 3.42
N SER A 13 -24.97 30.26 4.25
CA SER A 13 -24.81 30.93 5.55
C SER A 13 -23.35 31.38 5.67
N GLY A 14 -23.11 32.63 6.06
CA GLY A 14 -21.76 33.24 6.15
C GLY A 14 -20.85 32.67 7.26
N LEU A 15 -21.16 31.49 7.80
CA LEU A 15 -20.34 30.74 8.74
C LEU A 15 -20.10 29.37 8.12
N ASN A 16 -18.83 29.02 7.87
CA ASN A 16 -18.37 27.76 7.25
C ASN A 16 -18.76 26.50 8.05
N ARG A 17 -20.05 26.13 8.03
CA ARG A 17 -20.58 24.81 8.41
C ARG A 17 -21.72 24.45 7.47
N ILE A 18 -21.71 23.22 6.96
CA ILE A 18 -22.94 22.56 6.51
C ILE A 18 -23.80 22.33 7.76
N LEU A 19 -24.88 23.09 7.90
CA LEU A 19 -25.91 22.78 8.88
C LEU A 19 -26.75 21.63 8.34
N ARG A 20 -26.81 20.49 9.04
CA ARG A 20 -27.95 19.56 8.90
C ARG A 20 -29.17 20.28 9.46
N VAL A 21 -30.04 20.76 8.58
CA VAL A 21 -31.34 21.29 8.95
C VAL A 21 -32.31 20.12 8.98
N SER A 22 -32.61 19.61 10.18
CA SER A 22 -33.94 19.11 10.47
C SER A 22 -34.74 20.30 11.03
N ASP A 23 -35.76 20.73 10.29
CA ASP A 23 -36.74 21.79 10.58
C ASP A 23 -36.33 23.27 10.36
N PHE A 24 -36.22 23.69 9.09
CA PHE A 24 -36.65 25.04 8.69
C PHE A 24 -38.12 24.97 8.26
N SER A 25 -39.02 25.32 9.16
CA SER A 25 -40.45 25.41 8.84
C SER A 25 -40.77 26.81 8.28
N PHE A 26 -40.64 26.98 6.96
CA PHE A 26 -41.29 28.10 6.26
C PHE A 26 -42.79 27.81 6.17
N ILE A 27 -43.50 27.95 7.30
CA ILE A 27 -44.95 27.79 7.32
C ILE A 27 -45.56 28.94 6.50
N GLY A 28 -46.02 28.64 5.29
CA GLY A 28 -46.92 29.49 4.51
C GLY A 28 -46.38 30.16 3.24
N VAL A 29 -45.21 29.79 2.71
CA VAL A 29 -44.69 30.37 1.44
C VAL A 29 -44.86 29.39 0.29
N VAL A 30 -45.73 29.74 -0.67
CA VAL A 30 -45.94 28.98 -1.91
C VAL A 30 -45.08 29.59 -3.03
N LEU A 31 -44.08 28.85 -3.50
CA LEU A 31 -43.27 29.24 -4.66
C LEU A 31 -44.12 29.09 -5.95
N LYS A 32 -44.13 30.13 -6.80
CA LYS A 32 -44.87 30.16 -8.08
C LYS A 32 -43.97 29.68 -9.24
N LYS A 33 -44.41 29.76 -10.50
CA LYS A 33 -43.51 29.47 -11.65
C LYS A 33 -42.50 30.59 -11.89
N GLY A 34 -41.28 30.23 -12.27
CA GLY A 34 -40.17 31.14 -12.61
C GLY A 34 -39.14 31.40 -11.49
N ALA A 35 -38.07 32.13 -11.82
CA ALA A 35 -36.95 32.43 -10.92
C ALA A 35 -37.40 33.19 -9.65
N GLN A 36 -37.09 32.64 -8.48
CA GLN A 36 -37.52 33.19 -7.18
C GLN A 36 -36.39 33.15 -6.17
N ALA A 37 -36.39 34.12 -5.25
CA ALA A 37 -35.46 34.13 -4.14
C ALA A 37 -36.14 34.49 -2.82
N ILE A 38 -35.72 33.83 -1.75
CA ILE A 38 -36.02 34.17 -0.36
C ILE A 38 -34.69 34.48 0.30
N GLN A 39 -34.61 35.55 1.09
CA GLN A 39 -33.37 35.90 1.77
C GLN A 39 -33.65 36.55 3.13
N SER A 40 -32.74 36.32 4.06
CA SER A 40 -32.52 37.11 5.27
C SER A 40 -31.19 37.83 5.09
N CYS A 41 -31.20 39.17 5.10
CA CYS A 41 -30.01 39.98 4.86
C CYS A 41 -30.18 41.35 5.54
N ASN A 42 -29.10 42.01 5.93
CA ASN A 42 -29.12 43.33 6.54
C ASN A 42 -28.79 44.41 5.50
N THR A 43 -29.72 45.33 5.23
CA THR A 43 -29.53 46.39 4.21
C THR A 43 -28.67 47.56 4.69
N SER A 44 -28.41 47.67 6.01
CA SER A 44 -27.73 48.83 6.63
C SER A 44 -26.25 48.59 6.92
N ILE A 45 -25.79 47.34 6.97
CA ILE A 45 -24.42 46.96 7.33
C ILE A 45 -24.02 45.74 6.49
N LYS A 46 -22.88 45.81 5.78
CA LYS A 46 -22.35 44.69 4.98
C LYS A 46 -21.59 43.70 5.88
N GLU A 47 -22.30 42.95 6.72
CA GLU A 47 -21.74 41.86 7.53
C GLU A 47 -22.26 40.48 7.14
N ALA A 48 -21.49 39.43 7.47
CA ALA A 48 -21.62 38.03 7.06
C ALA A 48 -22.79 37.26 7.71
N ARG A 49 -24.01 37.78 7.64
CA ARG A 49 -25.23 37.08 8.09
C ARG A 49 -26.35 37.12 7.05
N THR A 50 -25.98 36.98 5.78
CA THR A 50 -26.92 36.83 4.67
C THR A 50 -27.20 35.35 4.43
N VAL A 51 -28.48 34.97 4.53
CA VAL A 51 -28.96 33.62 4.17
C VAL A 51 -29.96 33.77 3.05
N GLY A 52 -29.64 33.22 1.88
CA GLY A 52 -30.47 33.27 0.70
C GLY A 52 -30.83 31.86 0.21
N LEU A 53 -31.99 31.74 -0.44
CA LEU A 53 -32.46 30.59 -1.17
C LEU A 53 -32.96 31.09 -2.51
N PHE A 54 -32.34 30.65 -3.61
CA PHE A 54 -32.73 31.01 -4.97
C PHE A 54 -33.16 29.74 -5.71
N ALA A 55 -34.32 29.77 -6.34
CA ALA A 55 -34.88 28.67 -7.11
C ALA A 55 -35.07 29.11 -8.58
N VAL A 56 -34.66 28.26 -9.51
CA VAL A 56 -34.83 28.44 -10.96
C VAL A 56 -35.39 27.17 -11.59
N GLU A 57 -36.05 27.28 -12.74
CA GLU A 57 -36.67 26.14 -13.41
C GLU A 57 -35.79 25.50 -14.50
N LYS A 58 -34.78 26.21 -15.02
CA LYS A 58 -33.92 25.77 -16.13
C LYS A 58 -32.46 26.08 -15.88
N THR A 59 -31.56 25.24 -16.40
CA THR A 59 -30.10 25.43 -16.34
C THR A 59 -29.63 26.69 -17.07
N GLU A 60 -30.34 27.13 -18.11
CA GLU A 60 -30.07 28.40 -18.82
C GLU A 60 -30.22 29.64 -17.90
N ASP A 61 -31.00 29.54 -16.83
CA ASP A 61 -31.23 30.62 -15.86
C ASP A 61 -30.18 30.65 -14.73
N LEU A 62 -29.16 29.76 -14.76
CA LEU A 62 -28.11 29.67 -13.75
C LEU A 62 -27.28 30.96 -13.62
N TYR A 63 -27.18 31.78 -14.67
CA TYR A 63 -26.53 33.08 -14.57
C TYR A 63 -27.21 33.99 -13.53
N MET A 64 -28.53 33.85 -13.32
CA MET A 64 -29.27 34.59 -12.30
C MET A 64 -28.95 34.08 -10.89
N VAL A 65 -28.76 32.77 -10.73
CA VAL A 65 -28.33 32.14 -9.46
C VAL A 65 -26.89 32.56 -9.13
N GLN A 66 -26.00 32.60 -10.13
CA GLN A 66 -24.62 33.08 -9.97
C GLN A 66 -24.58 34.57 -9.59
N SER A 67 -25.42 35.40 -10.22
CA SER A 67 -25.58 36.82 -9.86
C SER A 67 -26.11 36.98 -8.44
N ALA A 68 -27.08 36.15 -8.05
CA ALA A 68 -27.67 36.16 -6.72
C ALA A 68 -26.67 35.75 -5.63
N LEU A 69 -25.94 34.68 -5.87
CA LEU A 69 -24.86 34.22 -5.01
C LEU A 69 -23.78 35.28 -4.89
N LYS A 70 -23.29 35.85 -6.01
CA LYS A 70 -22.29 36.92 -5.98
C LYS A 70 -22.75 38.12 -5.15
N GLN A 71 -24.04 38.48 -5.20
CA GLN A 71 -24.59 39.56 -4.37
C GLN A 71 -24.60 39.17 -2.88
N TRP A 72 -25.02 37.94 -2.55
CA TRP A 72 -25.05 37.43 -1.17
C TRP A 72 -23.67 37.23 -0.56
N THR A 73 -22.69 36.72 -1.33
CA THR A 73 -21.28 36.57 -0.91
C THR A 73 -20.66 37.93 -0.59
N ASN A 74 -21.08 38.99 -1.27
CA ASN A 74 -20.65 40.37 -1.00
C ASN A 74 -21.43 41.05 0.14
N GLY A 75 -22.24 40.30 0.89
CA GLY A 75 -23.07 40.81 1.98
C GLY A 75 -24.23 41.71 1.52
N GLY A 76 -24.57 41.70 0.23
CA GLY A 76 -25.65 42.49 -0.34
C GLY A 76 -26.99 41.76 -0.30
N CYS A 77 -28.08 42.52 -0.21
CA CYS A 77 -29.43 42.02 -0.45
C CYS A 77 -29.76 42.06 -1.95
N LEU A 78 -30.46 41.04 -2.46
CA LEU A 78 -31.07 41.11 -3.78
C LEU A 78 -32.23 42.09 -3.76
N TYR A 79 -32.35 42.92 -4.81
CA TYR A 79 -33.45 43.85 -4.97
C TYR A 79 -34.47 43.30 -5.97
N PHE A 80 -35.74 43.24 -5.57
CA PHE A 80 -36.83 42.84 -6.44
C PHE A 80 -37.91 43.94 -6.46
N PRO A 81 -38.38 44.39 -7.64
CA PRO A 81 -39.43 45.41 -7.76
C PRO A 81 -40.77 45.06 -7.08
N ARG A 82 -40.97 43.79 -6.66
CA ARG A 82 -42.18 43.29 -5.98
C ARG A 82 -41.87 42.42 -4.75
N SER A 83 -40.76 42.66 -4.05
CA SER A 83 -40.45 41.92 -2.82
C SER A 83 -41.44 42.22 -1.68
N ARG A 84 -41.75 41.22 -0.85
CA ARG A 84 -42.50 41.35 0.40
C ARG A 84 -41.61 40.97 1.59
N VAL A 85 -41.61 41.77 2.65
CA VAL A 85 -40.91 41.45 3.90
C VAL A 85 -41.73 40.44 4.71
N LEU A 86 -41.11 39.32 5.09
CA LEU A 86 -41.77 38.24 5.83
C LEU A 86 -41.59 38.38 7.36
N ALA A 87 -40.44 38.88 7.83
CA ALA A 87 -40.14 39.18 9.24
C ALA A 87 -38.97 40.19 9.34
N THR A 88 -38.86 40.90 10.46
CA THR A 88 -37.80 41.89 10.72
C THR A 88 -36.71 41.41 11.70
N ILE A 89 -36.95 40.34 12.47
CA ILE A 89 -36.00 39.69 13.39
C ILE A 89 -36.27 38.17 13.36
N SER A 90 -35.22 37.33 13.35
CA SER A 90 -35.36 35.86 13.36
C SER A 90 -34.23 35.21 14.17
N GLU A 91 -34.57 34.30 15.09
CA GLU A 91 -33.60 33.52 15.89
C GLU A 91 -33.23 32.20 15.17
N LEU A 92 -31.95 31.84 15.18
CA LEU A 92 -31.42 30.57 14.66
C LEU A 92 -30.83 29.74 15.80
N GLY A 93 -31.40 28.57 16.10
CA GLY A 93 -30.89 27.62 17.09
C GLY A 93 -30.07 26.49 16.47
N VAL A 94 -28.98 26.06 17.13
CA VAL A 94 -28.16 24.90 16.75
C VAL A 94 -28.16 23.90 17.90
N LEU A 95 -28.54 22.65 17.63
CA LEU A 95 -28.58 21.56 18.63
C LEU A 95 -27.27 20.77 18.63
N THR A 96 -26.71 20.50 19.81
CA THR A 96 -25.56 19.61 20.02
C THR A 96 -25.97 18.41 20.87
N ALA A 97 -25.76 17.19 20.38
CA ALA A 97 -25.96 15.95 21.14
C ALA A 97 -24.75 15.66 22.03
N GLY A 98 -24.98 15.42 23.32
CA GLY A 98 -23.96 15.12 24.33
C GLY A 98 -23.85 13.63 24.65
N GLU A 99 -22.67 13.23 25.13
CA GLU A 99 -22.42 11.94 25.77
C GLU A 99 -21.77 12.11 27.16
N PRO A 100 -21.87 11.08 28.03
CA PRO A 100 -21.95 11.23 29.48
C PRO A 100 -20.61 11.23 30.23
N SER A 101 -20.63 11.89 31.38
CA SER A 101 -19.55 12.03 32.36
C SER A 101 -19.41 10.81 33.28
N ASN A 102 -18.17 10.48 33.67
CA ASN A 102 -17.86 10.04 35.03
C ASN A 102 -16.36 10.20 35.34
N LEU A 103 -16.06 11.07 36.30
CA LEU A 103 -14.79 11.21 37.00
C LEU A 103 -14.89 10.45 38.33
N THR A 104 -13.84 9.73 38.70
CA THR A 104 -13.57 9.34 40.10
C THR A 104 -12.15 9.78 40.44
N GLU A 105 -12.01 10.43 41.60
CA GLU A 105 -10.77 11.02 42.09
C GLU A 105 -10.56 10.64 43.57
N LEU A 106 -9.28 10.62 43.98
CA LEU A 106 -8.74 10.86 45.34
C LEU A 106 -8.89 9.73 46.40
N ASP A 107 -7.94 9.39 47.31
CA ASP A 107 -6.65 9.95 47.73
C ASP A 107 -5.93 9.03 48.77
N THR A 108 -4.65 9.34 49.06
CA THR A 108 -3.85 9.20 50.33
C THR A 108 -3.03 7.94 50.71
N ARG A 109 -1.74 8.21 51.05
CA ARG A 109 -0.75 7.39 51.82
C ARG A 109 -0.62 7.97 53.27
N PRO A 110 0.44 7.80 54.13
CA PRO A 110 1.57 6.82 54.30
C PRO A 110 1.99 6.50 55.81
N ILE A 111 3.22 5.93 56.00
CA ILE A 111 4.25 6.05 57.11
C ILE A 111 4.18 5.00 58.27
N TRP A 112 5.24 4.27 58.72
CA TRP A 112 6.48 4.68 59.45
C TRP A 112 7.63 3.62 59.52
N ARG A 113 8.88 4.02 59.17
CA ARG A 113 10.18 4.11 59.96
C ARG A 113 10.54 2.99 61.01
N HIS A 114 11.78 2.52 61.25
CA HIS A 114 13.10 3.17 61.45
C HIS A 114 14.31 2.18 61.67
N THR A 115 15.51 2.54 61.13
CA THR A 115 16.94 2.46 61.63
C THR A 115 17.81 1.19 61.84
N ARG A 116 19.06 1.31 61.32
CA ARG A 116 20.35 0.54 61.41
C ARG A 116 21.15 0.84 62.74
N PRO A 117 22.47 0.53 63.02
CA PRO A 117 23.61 0.06 62.15
C PRO A 117 24.83 -0.73 62.76
N MET A 118 25.79 -1.09 61.87
CA MET A 118 27.29 -1.07 61.94
C MET A 118 28.20 -2.22 62.50
N LEU A 119 29.09 -2.63 61.58
CA LEU A 119 30.43 -3.29 61.58
C LEU A 119 31.48 -2.66 62.56
N PRO A 120 32.72 -3.20 62.84
CA PRO A 120 33.74 -3.56 61.81
C PRO A 120 34.94 -4.53 62.12
N HIS A 121 35.56 -5.00 61.01
CA HIS A 121 37.01 -5.05 60.67
C HIS A 121 38.04 -6.03 61.32
N ALA A 122 38.65 -6.83 60.42
CA ALA A 122 40.07 -6.81 60.01
C ALA A 122 41.10 -7.84 60.56
N LYS A 123 41.75 -8.49 59.55
CA LYS A 123 43.20 -8.69 59.31
C LYS A 123 43.91 -10.01 59.71
N SER A 124 44.30 -10.70 58.62
CA SER A 124 45.66 -11.14 58.21
C SER A 124 46.45 -12.18 59.01
N GLY A 125 47.04 -13.15 58.28
CA GLY A 125 48.28 -13.83 58.70
C GLY A 125 48.55 -15.15 57.96
N PHE A 126 49.57 -15.17 57.11
CA PHE A 126 50.07 -16.31 56.32
C PHE A 126 50.79 -17.37 57.17
N HIS A 127 50.76 -18.67 56.77
CA HIS A 127 51.95 -19.45 56.34
C HIS A 127 51.75 -20.99 56.22
N SER A 128 52.35 -21.50 55.13
CA SER A 128 52.97 -22.82 54.92
C SER A 128 52.09 -24.05 54.61
N LEU A 129 52.38 -24.58 53.42
CA LEU A 129 51.82 -25.78 52.81
C LEU A 129 52.58 -27.02 53.30
N ALA A 130 51.87 -27.91 53.99
CA ALA A 130 52.16 -29.33 54.01
C ALA A 130 51.22 -30.00 53.00
N ILE A 131 51.74 -30.91 52.16
CA ILE A 131 50.92 -31.81 51.35
C ILE A 131 50.17 -32.70 52.34
N ARG A 132 48.94 -32.30 52.65
CA ARG A 132 48.07 -33.00 53.59
C ARG A 132 47.16 -33.90 52.77
N ALA A 133 47.15 -35.19 53.09
CA ALA A 133 46.09 -36.06 52.62
C ALA A 133 44.75 -35.49 53.10
N ASP A 134 43.74 -35.58 52.25
CA ASP A 134 42.39 -35.14 52.53
C ASP A 134 41.82 -35.90 53.73
N CYS A 135 41.32 -35.18 54.72
CA CYS A 135 40.65 -35.78 55.87
C CYS A 135 39.27 -36.32 55.45
N ARG A 136 38.79 -37.34 56.16
CA ARG A 136 37.38 -37.74 56.10
C ARG A 136 36.56 -36.62 56.72
N ALA A 137 35.85 -35.82 55.92
CA ALA A 137 35.10 -34.67 56.42
C ALA A 137 33.58 -34.92 56.53
N ILE A 138 32.92 -34.28 57.48
CA ILE A 138 31.45 -34.23 57.62
C ILE A 138 30.96 -32.78 57.69
N GLN A 139 29.67 -32.59 57.43
CA GLN A 139 29.02 -31.28 57.46
C GLN A 139 28.25 -31.04 58.77
N VAL A 140 28.38 -29.82 59.30
CA VAL A 140 27.70 -29.34 60.50
C VAL A 140 26.20 -29.16 60.22
N GLY A 141 25.34 -29.76 61.03
CA GLY A 141 23.89 -29.59 61.01
C GLY A 141 23.41 -28.38 61.82
N VAL A 142 22.15 -27.99 61.65
CA VAL A 142 21.54 -26.91 62.45
C VAL A 142 21.48 -27.34 63.91
N GLY A 143 22.11 -26.55 64.81
CA GLY A 143 22.16 -26.83 66.25
C GLY A 143 23.23 -27.84 66.68
N ASP A 144 24.10 -28.31 65.76
CA ASP A 144 25.17 -29.24 66.10
C ASP A 144 26.19 -28.60 67.06
N SER A 145 26.58 -29.35 68.09
CA SER A 145 27.75 -29.06 68.92
C SER A 145 28.95 -29.92 68.48
N CYS A 146 30.16 -29.52 68.85
CA CYS A 146 31.35 -30.37 68.62
C CYS A 146 31.19 -31.78 69.20
N THR A 147 30.47 -31.92 70.31
CA THR A 147 30.18 -33.23 70.90
C THR A 147 29.32 -34.06 69.94
N ALA A 148 28.22 -33.50 69.43
CA ALA A 148 27.36 -34.19 68.45
C ALA A 148 28.13 -34.56 67.16
N LEU A 149 29.00 -33.67 66.69
CA LEU A 149 29.83 -33.91 65.51
C LEU A 149 30.90 -34.97 65.73
N SER A 150 31.57 -34.98 66.89
CA SER A 150 32.56 -36.00 67.23
C SER A 150 31.95 -37.40 67.29
N VAL A 151 30.72 -37.52 67.80
CA VAL A 151 29.93 -38.77 67.81
C VAL A 151 29.58 -39.19 66.38
N ARG A 152 29.09 -38.26 65.54
CA ARG A 152 28.80 -38.54 64.11
C ARG A 152 30.06 -38.93 63.32
N CYS A 153 31.21 -38.37 63.68
CA CYS A 153 32.51 -38.75 63.13
C CYS A 153 33.00 -40.11 63.61
N GLY A 154 32.42 -40.68 64.66
CA GLY A 154 32.88 -41.92 65.30
C GLY A 154 34.24 -41.79 65.99
N ILE A 155 34.59 -40.60 66.51
CA ILE A 155 35.89 -40.30 67.14
C ILE A 155 35.72 -39.66 68.51
N ARG A 156 36.78 -39.62 69.33
CA ARG A 156 36.73 -38.92 70.62
C ARG A 156 36.66 -37.40 70.38
N GLY A 157 35.98 -36.67 71.28
CA GLY A 157 35.91 -35.21 71.20
C GLY A 157 37.28 -34.52 71.16
N SER A 158 38.28 -35.08 71.86
CA SER A 158 39.68 -34.63 71.83
C SER A 158 40.31 -34.80 70.44
N ASP A 159 40.00 -35.89 69.73
CA ASP A 159 40.52 -36.17 68.40
C ASP A 159 39.84 -35.27 67.36
N PHE A 160 38.53 -35.02 67.52
CA PHE A 160 37.79 -34.07 66.69
C PHE A 160 38.35 -32.64 66.80
N LEU A 161 38.65 -32.18 68.01
CA LEU A 161 39.29 -30.88 68.25
C LEU A 161 40.73 -30.84 67.71
N LYS A 162 41.46 -31.96 67.79
CA LYS A 162 42.82 -32.10 67.23
C LYS A 162 42.81 -32.02 65.70
N PHE A 163 41.84 -32.64 65.04
CA PHE A 163 41.71 -32.61 63.57
C PHE A 163 41.21 -31.26 63.06
N ASN A 164 40.54 -30.46 63.90
CA ASN A 164 40.00 -29.16 63.56
C ASN A 164 40.54 -28.08 64.51
N SER A 165 41.78 -27.67 64.28
CA SER A 165 42.60 -26.84 65.19
C SER A 165 42.17 -25.36 65.33
N MET A 166 40.91 -25.02 65.04
CA MET A 166 40.38 -23.67 65.21
C MET A 166 40.01 -23.44 66.69
N THR A 167 40.66 -22.47 67.34
CA THR A 167 40.62 -22.24 68.80
C THR A 167 39.24 -21.96 69.39
N ASN A 168 38.27 -21.55 68.59
CA ASN A 168 36.89 -21.24 68.98
C ASN A 168 35.86 -22.07 68.21
N LEU A 169 36.29 -23.13 67.51
CA LEU A 169 35.44 -23.92 66.60
C LEU A 169 34.05 -24.22 67.18
N CYS A 170 34.01 -24.78 68.40
CA CYS A 170 32.78 -25.27 69.01
C CYS A 170 31.78 -24.19 69.41
N SER A 171 32.24 -22.95 69.58
CA SER A 171 31.40 -21.78 69.84
C SER A 171 31.00 -21.03 68.57
N THR A 172 31.57 -21.39 67.42
CA THR A 172 31.36 -20.72 66.13
C THR A 172 30.98 -21.69 65.02
N LEU A 173 30.51 -22.90 65.38
CA LEU A 173 30.02 -23.87 64.41
C LEU A 173 28.85 -23.25 63.64
N MET A 174 29.02 -23.11 62.33
CA MET A 174 27.94 -22.67 61.45
C MET A 174 27.32 -23.89 60.78
N PRO A 175 25.98 -23.97 60.68
CA PRO A 175 25.35 -24.98 59.84
C PRO A 175 26.00 -24.97 58.45
N LYS A 176 26.21 -26.14 57.85
CA LYS A 176 26.87 -26.38 56.56
C LYS A 176 28.39 -26.23 56.50
N GLN A 177 29.04 -25.76 57.56
CA GLN A 177 30.50 -25.80 57.68
C GLN A 177 31.01 -27.24 57.60
N TRP A 178 32.15 -27.46 56.92
CA TRP A 178 32.82 -28.76 56.87
C TRP A 178 33.91 -28.88 57.94
N VAL A 179 33.95 -30.03 58.60
CA VAL A 179 34.90 -30.36 59.67
C VAL A 179 35.50 -31.74 59.43
N CYS A 180 36.76 -31.94 59.81
CA CYS A 180 37.50 -33.19 59.68
C CYS A 180 37.14 -34.20 60.78
N CYS A 181 36.88 -35.44 60.38
CA CYS A 181 36.76 -36.62 61.24
C CYS A 181 38.02 -37.49 61.26
N SER A 182 39.09 -37.09 60.56
CA SER A 182 40.39 -37.76 60.57
C SER A 182 41.51 -36.73 60.45
N GLU A 183 42.75 -37.15 60.70
CA GLU A 183 43.93 -36.34 60.43
C GLU A 183 44.05 -36.04 58.93
N GLY A 184 44.47 -34.82 58.57
CA GLY A 184 44.53 -34.36 57.18
C GLY A 184 44.19 -32.87 57.03
N THR A 185 44.14 -32.37 55.80
CA THR A 185 43.47 -31.10 55.47
C THR A 185 42.03 -31.39 55.14
N LEU A 186 41.15 -30.42 55.38
CA LEU A 186 39.85 -30.45 54.75
C LEU A 186 40.04 -30.61 53.23
N PRO A 187 39.39 -31.61 52.58
CA PRO A 187 39.46 -31.76 51.13
C PRO A 187 39.11 -30.44 50.43
N ASP A 188 39.73 -30.13 49.29
CA ASP A 188 39.30 -28.99 48.48
C ASP A 188 37.89 -29.25 47.95
N LYS A 189 36.90 -28.76 48.71
CA LYS A 189 35.48 -28.85 48.40
C LYS A 189 35.04 -27.73 47.46
N ARG A 190 35.95 -26.87 47.00
CA ARG A 190 35.60 -25.84 46.03
C ARG A 190 35.08 -26.51 44.77
N PRO A 191 33.98 -26.01 44.21
CA PRO A 191 33.45 -26.56 42.97
C PRO A 191 34.52 -26.57 41.87
N LYS A 192 34.52 -27.63 41.05
CA LYS A 192 35.41 -27.76 39.88
C LYS A 192 34.65 -27.40 38.61
N PRO A 193 35.33 -26.87 37.58
CA PRO A 193 34.69 -26.63 36.29
C PRO A 193 34.02 -27.90 35.76
N GLN A 194 32.93 -27.70 35.05
CA GLN A 194 32.18 -28.75 34.39
C GLN A 194 33.01 -29.40 33.28
N PRO A 195 32.66 -30.63 32.85
CA PRO A 195 33.41 -31.33 31.80
C PRO A 195 33.50 -30.58 30.47
N ASP A 196 32.57 -29.67 30.21
CA ASP A 196 32.50 -28.85 29.00
C ASP A 196 33.31 -27.55 29.08
N GLY A 197 34.13 -27.39 30.14
CA GLY A 197 34.97 -26.21 30.38
C GLY A 197 34.25 -25.02 31.03
N THR A 198 32.93 -25.09 31.24
CA THR A 198 32.17 -24.07 31.98
C THR A 198 32.55 -24.09 33.45
N CYS A 199 32.54 -22.94 34.12
CA CYS A 199 32.69 -22.90 35.56
C CYS A 199 31.63 -23.79 36.25
N ALA A 200 31.90 -24.20 37.48
CA ALA A 200 30.83 -24.69 38.35
C ALA A 200 29.83 -23.57 38.59
N THR A 201 28.55 -23.84 38.38
CA THR A 201 27.50 -22.82 38.43
C THR A 201 26.59 -22.97 39.64
N HIS A 202 26.02 -21.86 40.08
CA HIS A 202 24.89 -21.83 41.00
C HIS A 202 23.81 -20.90 40.48
N THR A 203 22.57 -21.39 40.45
CA THR A 203 21.39 -20.60 40.11
C THR A 203 20.83 -19.98 41.37
N VAL A 204 20.85 -18.66 41.45
CA VAL A 204 20.34 -17.87 42.56
C VAL A 204 18.84 -18.11 42.71
N VAL A 205 18.38 -18.41 43.92
CA VAL A 205 16.95 -18.50 44.26
C VAL A 205 16.53 -17.38 45.20
N VAL A 206 15.20 -17.19 45.37
CA VAL A 206 14.67 -16.17 46.28
C VAL A 206 15.16 -16.44 47.70
N GLY A 207 15.81 -15.44 48.31
CA GLY A 207 16.38 -15.53 49.65
C GLY A 207 17.88 -15.86 49.69
N ASP A 208 18.50 -16.14 48.54
CA ASP A 208 19.94 -16.30 48.47
C ASP A 208 20.67 -14.96 48.69
N GLY A 209 21.78 -15.05 49.42
CA GLY A 209 22.79 -14.00 49.52
C GLY A 209 24.16 -14.59 49.28
N CYS A 210 25.11 -13.82 48.74
CA CYS A 210 26.46 -14.32 48.47
C CYS A 210 27.12 -14.96 49.67
N PHE A 211 26.86 -14.47 50.89
CA PHE A 211 27.37 -15.08 52.10
C PHE A 211 26.87 -16.53 52.27
N ALA A 212 25.56 -16.75 52.14
CA ALA A 212 24.97 -18.09 52.27
C ALA A 212 25.41 -19.03 51.15
N ILE A 213 25.57 -18.51 49.93
CA ILE A 213 26.12 -19.26 48.79
C ILE A 213 27.57 -19.63 49.06
N ALA A 214 28.39 -18.65 49.45
CA ALA A 214 29.81 -18.84 49.73
C ALA A 214 30.03 -19.91 50.82
N ASP A 215 29.26 -19.82 51.91
CA ASP A 215 29.28 -20.78 53.02
C ASP A 215 28.86 -22.19 52.57
N ASN A 216 27.80 -22.31 51.77
CA ASN A 216 27.31 -23.60 51.26
C ASN A 216 28.34 -24.35 50.39
N TYR A 217 29.20 -23.62 49.67
CA TYR A 217 30.19 -24.19 48.74
C TYR A 217 31.64 -24.08 49.24
N GLY A 218 31.86 -23.58 50.46
CA GLY A 218 33.19 -23.46 51.05
C GLY A 218 34.13 -22.49 50.30
N ILE A 219 33.59 -21.41 49.75
CA ILE A 219 34.33 -20.30 49.12
C ILE A 219 34.11 -19.00 49.90
N THR A 220 34.82 -17.92 49.56
CA THR A 220 34.57 -16.59 50.14
C THR A 220 33.68 -15.73 49.26
N VAL A 221 33.06 -14.69 49.82
CA VAL A 221 32.32 -13.68 49.04
C VAL A 221 33.25 -13.00 48.02
N ASP A 222 34.49 -12.70 48.42
CA ASP A 222 35.53 -12.16 47.52
C ASP A 222 35.86 -13.10 46.35
N ASP A 223 35.81 -14.43 46.57
CA ASP A 223 35.98 -15.40 45.50
C ASP A 223 34.81 -15.36 44.52
N ILE A 224 33.57 -15.27 45.02
CA ILE A 224 32.38 -15.09 44.16
C ILE A 224 32.54 -13.83 43.31
N ASP A 225 32.90 -12.69 43.90
CA ASP A 225 33.09 -11.44 43.16
C ASP A 225 34.18 -11.57 42.08
N LYS A 226 35.33 -12.19 42.41
CA LYS A 226 36.44 -12.38 41.45
C LYS A 226 36.07 -13.32 40.31
N LEU A 227 35.37 -14.41 40.61
CA LEU A 227 34.97 -15.42 39.63
C LEU A 227 33.86 -14.90 38.70
N ASN A 228 33.12 -13.87 39.10
CA ASN A 228 31.98 -13.33 38.35
C ASN A 228 32.23 -11.98 37.67
N ARG A 229 33.46 -11.44 37.71
CA ARG A 229 33.79 -10.18 37.00
C ARG A 229 33.48 -10.21 35.51
N GLY A 230 33.61 -11.38 34.89
CA GLY A 230 33.26 -11.63 33.49
C GLY A 230 31.95 -12.40 33.31
N THR A 231 31.13 -12.58 34.35
CA THR A 231 29.87 -13.32 34.23
C THR A 231 28.74 -12.38 33.81
N TRP A 232 27.91 -12.84 32.87
CA TRP A 232 26.78 -12.07 32.38
C TRP A 232 25.82 -11.63 33.49
N GLY A 233 25.47 -10.34 33.52
CA GLY A 233 24.51 -9.76 34.47
C GLY A 233 25.06 -9.60 35.90
N TRP A 234 26.35 -9.83 36.14
CA TRP A 234 26.91 -9.73 37.49
C TRP A 234 26.95 -8.30 38.02
N SER A 235 26.02 -7.97 38.91
CA SER A 235 25.92 -6.64 39.54
C SER A 235 26.47 -6.59 40.98
N GLY A 236 27.17 -7.64 41.40
CA GLY A 236 27.73 -7.79 42.73
C GLY A 236 26.76 -8.38 43.75
N CYS A 237 27.30 -8.76 44.89
CA CYS A 237 26.59 -9.54 45.91
C CYS A 237 25.36 -8.89 46.55
N ASN A 238 25.22 -7.57 46.47
CA ASN A 238 24.06 -6.85 46.97
C ASN A 238 22.89 -6.80 45.97
N ARG A 239 23.07 -7.34 44.76
CA ARG A 239 22.11 -7.24 43.65
C ARG A 239 21.86 -8.57 42.95
N LEU A 240 22.04 -9.69 43.65
CA LEU A 240 21.69 -11.02 43.14
C LEU A 240 20.23 -11.06 42.68
N GLN A 241 20.00 -11.54 41.46
CA GLN A 241 18.65 -11.70 40.91
C GLN A 241 18.24 -13.17 40.94
N PRO A 242 17.02 -13.52 41.42
CA PRO A 242 16.51 -14.88 41.28
C PRO A 242 16.56 -15.36 39.82
N GLY A 243 17.02 -16.59 39.60
CA GLY A 243 17.25 -17.17 38.28
C GLY A 243 18.61 -16.83 37.65
N GLN A 244 19.39 -15.90 38.22
CA GLN A 244 20.74 -15.60 37.74
C GLN A 244 21.67 -16.79 37.97
N VAL A 245 22.49 -17.13 36.97
CA VAL A 245 23.49 -18.20 37.08
C VAL A 245 24.87 -17.57 37.28
N ILE A 246 25.54 -17.92 38.37
CA ILE A 246 26.86 -17.39 38.74
C ILE A 246 27.91 -18.49 38.79
N CYS A 247 29.18 -18.12 38.59
CA CYS A 247 30.33 -18.99 38.70
C CYS A 247 30.81 -19.13 40.15
N LEU A 248 31.14 -20.37 40.53
CA LEU A 248 31.74 -20.75 41.81
C LEU A 248 33.14 -21.38 41.64
N SER A 249 33.63 -21.50 40.40
CA SER A 249 34.98 -21.94 40.06
C SER A 249 35.51 -21.16 38.85
N LYS A 250 36.79 -21.34 38.50
CA LYS A 250 37.32 -20.89 37.20
C LYS A 250 36.68 -21.70 36.06
N GLY A 251 36.66 -21.14 34.86
CA GLY A 251 36.14 -21.75 33.63
C GLY A 251 35.35 -20.72 32.82
N ASN A 252 34.77 -21.15 31.70
CA ASN A 252 33.91 -20.30 30.88
C ASN A 252 32.66 -19.89 31.67
N THR A 253 32.18 -18.66 31.49
CA THR A 253 30.91 -18.21 32.08
C THR A 253 29.74 -19.07 31.57
N PRO A 254 28.68 -19.28 32.37
CA PRO A 254 27.43 -19.83 31.86
C PRO A 254 26.83 -18.92 30.78
N MET A 255 26.10 -19.53 29.84
CA MET A 255 25.19 -18.79 28.96
C MET A 255 24.02 -18.23 29.78
N PRO A 256 23.61 -16.97 29.57
CA PRO A 256 22.42 -16.44 30.22
C PRO A 256 21.15 -17.08 29.66
N ALA A 257 20.05 -16.99 30.41
CA ALA A 257 18.75 -17.45 29.95
C ALA A 257 18.28 -16.64 28.74
N GLU A 258 17.66 -17.34 27.79
CA GLU A 258 17.04 -16.72 26.62
C GLU A 258 15.84 -15.86 27.03
N ILE A 259 15.66 -14.71 26.38
CA ILE A 259 14.51 -13.82 26.57
C ILE A 259 13.77 -13.70 25.24
N ALA A 260 12.47 -13.98 25.26
CA ALA A 260 11.63 -13.87 24.07
C ALA A 260 11.54 -12.41 23.58
N GLY A 261 11.59 -12.22 22.26
CA GLY A 261 11.46 -10.91 21.61
C GLY A 261 12.72 -10.06 21.55
N VAL A 262 13.86 -10.57 22.03
CA VAL A 262 15.15 -9.87 22.02
C VAL A 262 15.87 -10.04 20.67
N ASP A 263 16.47 -8.97 20.16
CA ASP A 263 17.07 -8.89 18.82
C ASP A 263 18.56 -9.23 18.77
N CYS A 264 19.30 -8.95 19.84
CA CYS A 264 20.77 -9.00 19.90
C CYS A 264 21.31 -9.49 21.24
N GLY A 265 22.63 -9.73 21.28
CA GLY A 265 23.32 -10.19 22.48
C GLY A 265 23.10 -11.68 22.78
N PRO A 266 23.64 -12.18 23.90
CA PRO A 266 23.66 -13.61 24.21
C PRO A 266 22.32 -14.18 24.70
N GLN A 267 21.34 -13.32 25.02
CA GLN A 267 20.01 -13.72 25.47
C GLN A 267 19.01 -13.88 24.32
N LYS A 268 19.42 -13.61 23.08
CA LYS A 268 18.60 -13.86 21.90
C LYS A 268 18.26 -15.35 21.79
N PRO A 269 16.98 -15.73 21.57
CA PRO A 269 16.60 -17.13 21.41
C PRO A 269 17.39 -17.85 20.32
N GLY A 270 17.85 -19.07 20.61
CA GLY A 270 18.64 -19.90 19.68
C GLY A 270 20.13 -19.54 19.60
N THR A 271 20.65 -18.73 20.53
CA THR A 271 22.07 -18.36 20.57
C THR A 271 22.94 -19.59 20.85
N ARG A 272 23.97 -19.80 20.02
CA ARG A 272 24.92 -20.91 20.19
C ARG A 272 26.07 -20.51 21.11
N LYS A 273 26.42 -21.41 22.02
CA LYS A 273 27.61 -21.29 22.89
C LYS A 273 28.88 -21.16 22.02
N PRO A 274 29.81 -20.22 22.30
CA PRO A 274 31.09 -20.16 21.61
C PRO A 274 31.94 -21.42 21.85
N SER A 275 32.81 -21.74 20.89
CA SER A 275 33.83 -22.78 21.02
C SER A 275 35.11 -22.21 21.65
N GLY A 276 35.81 -23.00 22.48
CA GLY A 276 37.06 -22.59 23.13
C GLY A 276 36.86 -21.88 24.47
N GLU A 277 37.86 -21.14 24.91
CA GLU A 277 37.78 -20.28 26.11
C GLU A 277 37.04 -18.98 25.77
N PHE A 278 36.09 -18.59 26.63
CA PHE A 278 35.33 -17.35 26.48
C PHE A 278 34.80 -16.88 27.85
N ASP A 279 34.57 -15.58 27.96
CA ASP A 279 33.87 -14.97 29.09
C ASP A 279 32.62 -14.19 28.64
N GLY A 280 31.99 -13.48 29.56
CA GLY A 280 30.76 -12.72 29.28
C GLY A 280 30.98 -11.56 28.32
N TRP A 281 32.20 -11.06 28.15
CA TRP A 281 32.50 -9.99 27.19
C TRP A 281 32.55 -10.54 25.77
N ASP A 282 32.95 -11.80 25.62
CA ASP A 282 32.80 -12.51 24.35
C ASP A 282 31.33 -12.84 24.07
N LEU A 283 30.56 -13.21 25.11
CA LEU A 283 29.11 -13.37 24.99
C LEU A 283 28.41 -12.06 24.55
N ALA A 284 28.86 -10.90 25.02
CA ALA A 284 28.33 -9.59 24.64
C ALA A 284 28.43 -9.28 23.13
N LYS A 285 29.37 -9.92 22.43
CA LYS A 285 29.59 -9.74 20.98
C LYS A 285 28.69 -10.64 20.13
N LEU A 286 27.95 -11.58 20.74
CA LEU A 286 27.08 -12.50 20.02
C LEU A 286 25.85 -11.77 19.48
N ASN A 287 25.38 -12.23 18.31
CA ASN A 287 24.19 -11.72 17.64
C ASN A 287 24.20 -10.18 17.50
N PRO A 288 25.16 -9.60 16.74
CA PRO A 288 25.20 -8.16 16.53
C PRO A 288 23.92 -7.68 15.84
N CYS A 289 23.54 -6.44 16.14
CA CYS A 289 22.43 -5.79 15.46
C CYS A 289 22.74 -5.58 13.96
N PRO A 290 21.70 -5.57 13.10
CA PRO A 290 21.85 -5.08 11.72
C PRO A 290 22.54 -3.71 11.68
N LEU A 291 23.32 -3.46 10.63
CA LEU A 291 24.13 -2.24 10.45
C LEU A 291 25.14 -1.95 11.58
N ASN A 292 25.48 -2.94 12.41
CA ASN A 292 26.23 -2.71 13.66
C ASN A 292 25.60 -1.61 14.53
N ALA A 293 24.26 -1.52 14.54
CA ALA A 293 23.55 -0.67 15.47
C ALA A 293 23.86 -1.09 16.93
N CYS A 294 23.52 -0.22 17.87
CA CYS A 294 23.77 -0.46 19.28
C CYS A 294 22.83 -1.56 19.78
N CYS A 295 23.40 -2.51 20.52
CA CYS A 295 22.62 -3.48 21.27
C CYS A 295 22.39 -2.93 22.68
N SER A 296 21.15 -2.58 23.03
CA SER A 296 20.83 -2.05 24.37
C SER A 296 21.08 -3.10 25.45
N GLY A 297 21.17 -2.70 26.73
CA GLY A 297 21.27 -3.63 27.87
C GLY A 297 20.12 -4.63 27.99
N TRP A 298 19.00 -4.36 27.33
CA TRP A 298 17.83 -5.23 27.24
C TRP A 298 17.81 -6.09 25.96
N GLY A 299 18.84 -5.98 25.12
CA GLY A 299 19.04 -6.74 23.91
C GLY A 299 18.17 -6.33 22.71
N PHE A 300 17.72 -5.07 22.69
CA PHE A 300 17.05 -4.47 21.52
C PHE A 300 18.03 -3.65 20.68
N CYS A 301 17.79 -3.61 19.38
CA CYS A 301 18.64 -2.88 18.45
C CYS A 301 18.15 -1.45 18.21
N GLY A 302 19.06 -0.47 18.28
CA GLY A 302 18.75 0.92 17.95
C GLY A 302 19.97 1.81 17.78
N ILE A 303 19.74 3.06 17.37
CA ILE A 303 20.80 4.02 17.02
C ILE A 303 20.79 5.29 17.90
N THR A 304 19.81 5.42 18.79
CA THR A 304 19.67 6.59 19.67
C THR A 304 20.43 6.41 20.97
N ALA A 305 20.61 7.49 21.73
CA ALA A 305 21.25 7.45 23.04
C ALA A 305 20.61 6.43 24.02
N GLU A 306 19.31 6.15 23.88
CA GLU A 306 18.61 5.15 24.69
C GLU A 306 19.19 3.73 24.54
N PHE A 307 19.66 3.40 23.34
CA PHE A 307 20.24 2.09 23.00
C PHE A 307 21.77 2.11 23.09
N CYS A 308 22.37 3.26 22.84
CA CYS A 308 23.82 3.39 22.64
C CYS A 308 24.60 3.87 23.86
N THR A 309 23.94 4.37 24.92
CA THR A 309 24.65 4.94 26.07
C THR A 309 25.10 3.85 27.04
N GLU A 310 26.38 3.84 27.35
CA GLU A 310 26.95 2.95 28.35
C GLU A 310 26.61 3.41 29.77
N PHE A 311 26.10 2.49 30.58
CA PHE A 311 25.86 2.70 32.01
C PHE A 311 26.36 1.51 32.82
N PRO A 312 27.67 1.19 32.76
CA PRO A 312 28.21 -0.02 33.38
C PRO A 312 27.92 -0.03 34.89
N ALA A 313 27.56 -1.21 35.41
CA ALA A 313 27.45 -1.42 36.85
C ALA A 313 28.82 -1.21 37.54
N ASP A 314 28.83 -1.03 38.86
CA ASP A 314 30.06 -0.81 39.62
C ASP A 314 31.06 -1.99 39.53
N THR A 315 30.54 -3.19 39.24
CA THR A 315 31.34 -4.40 38.99
C THR A 315 32.03 -4.39 37.62
N GLY A 316 31.54 -3.59 36.68
CA GLY A 316 31.97 -3.55 35.29
C GLY A 316 31.58 -4.78 34.45
N ALA A 317 30.82 -5.74 34.98
CA ALA A 317 30.53 -6.98 34.26
C ALA A 317 29.57 -6.78 33.07
N PRO A 318 29.70 -7.57 31.99
CA PRO A 318 28.86 -7.44 30.80
C PRO A 318 27.41 -7.82 31.08
N GLY A 319 26.46 -7.18 30.39
CA GLY A 319 25.01 -7.41 30.61
C GLY A 319 24.49 -6.87 31.95
N SER A 320 25.28 -6.07 32.68
CA SER A 320 24.87 -5.43 33.93
C SER A 320 25.05 -3.91 33.86
N PHE A 321 24.09 -3.17 34.42
CA PHE A 321 24.06 -1.71 34.32
C PHE A 321 23.58 -1.02 35.60
N LYS A 322 23.83 0.29 35.69
CA LYS A 322 23.40 1.13 36.81
C LYS A 322 21.89 1.08 36.96
N HIS A 323 21.44 1.13 38.21
CA HIS A 323 20.02 1.07 38.51
C HIS A 323 19.25 2.21 37.84
N GLY A 324 18.13 1.89 37.18
CA GLY A 324 17.29 2.86 36.46
C GLY A 324 17.84 3.33 35.12
N THR A 325 18.82 2.64 34.55
CA THR A 325 19.39 2.93 33.22
C THR A 325 19.17 1.75 32.27
N ASN A 326 19.24 1.98 30.95
CA ASN A 326 19.06 0.92 29.95
C ASN A 326 20.36 0.21 29.57
N GLY A 327 21.51 0.89 29.71
CA GLY A 327 22.83 0.36 29.34
C GLY A 327 22.98 0.03 27.84
N CYS A 328 24.21 -0.32 27.45
CA CYS A 328 24.54 -0.80 26.12
C CYS A 328 25.53 -1.96 26.23
N ILE A 329 25.32 -3.01 25.42
CA ILE A 329 26.07 -4.26 25.44
C ILE A 329 27.20 -4.23 24.41
N SER A 330 26.91 -3.76 23.20
CA SER A 330 27.85 -3.76 22.08
C SER A 330 27.55 -2.66 21.07
N ASN A 331 28.59 -2.26 20.33
CA ASN A 331 28.58 -1.14 19.38
C ASN A 331 28.06 0.17 20.01
N CYS A 332 28.45 0.46 21.25
CA CYS A 332 27.96 1.62 21.99
C CYS A 332 28.48 2.96 21.44
N GLY A 333 27.89 4.06 21.91
CA GLY A 333 28.20 5.43 21.47
C GLY A 333 27.40 5.89 20.24
N THR A 334 27.23 7.20 20.11
CA THR A 334 26.46 7.87 19.04
C THR A 334 27.33 8.71 18.12
N GLU A 335 28.66 8.56 18.20
CA GLU A 335 29.61 9.35 17.43
C GLU A 335 29.85 8.76 16.05
N ILE A 336 30.13 9.65 15.09
CA ILE A 336 30.66 9.27 13.77
C ILE A 336 32.03 8.61 13.96
N VAL A 337 32.27 7.52 13.24
CA VAL A 337 33.54 6.79 13.28
C VAL A 337 34.26 6.88 11.93
N GLY A 338 35.59 6.77 11.95
CA GLY A 338 36.40 6.78 10.73
C GLY A 338 36.66 8.15 10.10
N ASN A 339 36.10 9.24 10.66
CA ASN A 339 36.19 10.60 10.09
C ASN A 339 37.39 11.44 10.59
N LYS A 340 38.42 10.81 11.16
CA LYS A 340 39.56 11.54 11.76
C LYS A 340 40.60 12.01 10.74
N THR A 341 40.60 11.44 9.54
CA THR A 341 41.55 11.78 8.49
C THR A 341 40.79 12.46 7.36
N PRO A 342 41.23 13.64 6.89
CA PRO A 342 40.65 14.25 5.70
C PRO A 342 40.80 13.32 4.51
N GLY A 343 39.68 12.93 3.93
CA GLY A 343 39.65 12.02 2.79
C GLY A 343 39.43 12.76 1.48
N GLY A 344 40.47 12.80 0.64
CA GLY A 344 40.35 13.16 -0.78
C GLY A 344 39.66 14.50 -1.10
N SER A 345 39.16 14.62 -2.34
CA SER A 345 38.42 15.78 -2.84
C SER A 345 36.94 15.71 -2.47
N PHE A 346 36.34 16.83 -2.07
CA PHE A 346 34.92 16.93 -1.74
C PHE A 346 34.02 17.03 -2.98
N ALA A 347 33.10 16.09 -3.16
CA ALA A 347 32.17 16.08 -4.29
C ALA A 347 30.92 16.94 -4.03
N ARG A 348 30.47 17.62 -5.09
CA ARG A 348 29.19 18.34 -5.17
C ARG A 348 28.34 17.65 -6.23
N VAL A 349 27.27 16.97 -5.81
CA VAL A 349 26.32 16.31 -6.72
C VAL A 349 25.03 17.11 -6.75
N GLY A 350 24.52 17.39 -7.95
CA GLY A 350 23.19 17.96 -8.14
C GLY A 350 22.27 17.00 -8.88
N TYR A 351 21.10 16.73 -8.32
CA TYR A 351 20.05 16.02 -9.06
C TYR A 351 19.35 16.99 -10.00
N PHE A 352 19.28 16.61 -11.28
CA PHE A 352 18.52 17.30 -12.30
C PHE A 352 17.22 16.55 -12.57
N GLN A 353 16.09 17.09 -12.12
CA GLN A 353 14.78 16.49 -12.36
C GLN A 353 14.38 16.77 -13.81
N ALA A 354 14.65 15.85 -14.73
CA ALA A 354 14.39 16.06 -16.15
C ALA A 354 12.90 16.27 -16.48
N TYR A 355 12.02 15.83 -15.58
CA TYR A 355 10.57 16.03 -15.63
C TYR A 355 10.12 17.38 -15.07
N ASN A 356 11.03 18.32 -14.73
CA ASN A 356 10.66 19.65 -14.24
C ASN A 356 9.76 20.42 -15.25
N PHE A 357 9.86 20.11 -16.54
CA PHE A 357 9.00 20.66 -17.60
C PHE A 357 7.55 20.20 -17.56
N ASN A 358 7.23 19.18 -16.75
CA ASN A 358 5.85 18.75 -16.51
C ASN A 358 5.14 19.61 -15.44
N ARG A 359 5.85 20.55 -14.80
CA ARG A 359 5.27 21.51 -13.85
C ARG A 359 4.79 22.77 -14.58
N ASP A 360 4.11 23.66 -13.89
CA ASP A 360 3.69 24.96 -14.45
C ASP A 360 4.82 26.01 -14.48
N CYS A 361 5.89 25.79 -13.72
CA CYS A 361 7.04 26.68 -13.62
C CYS A 361 8.26 25.95 -12.99
N LEU A 362 9.37 26.69 -12.81
CA LEU A 362 10.68 26.19 -12.37
C LEU A 362 11.35 25.29 -13.42
N TYR A 363 11.43 25.82 -14.64
CA TYR A 363 11.97 25.12 -15.81
C TYR A 363 13.47 25.29 -15.92
N LEU A 364 14.22 24.31 -15.39
CA LEU A 364 15.65 24.23 -15.61
C LEU A 364 15.93 23.40 -16.87
N ASP A 365 16.51 24.04 -17.89
CA ASP A 365 17.01 23.35 -19.09
C ASP A 365 18.40 22.75 -18.80
N ALA A 366 18.64 21.52 -19.27
CA ALA A 366 19.91 20.83 -19.06
C ALA A 366 21.13 21.65 -19.50
N ARG A 367 21.02 22.42 -20.59
CA ARG A 367 22.11 23.28 -21.12
C ARG A 367 22.47 24.43 -20.18
N LYS A 368 21.57 24.79 -19.25
CA LYS A 368 21.75 25.89 -18.31
C LYS A 368 22.33 25.46 -16.96
N ILE A 369 22.55 24.16 -16.74
CA ILE A 369 23.10 23.66 -15.47
C ILE A 369 24.49 24.24 -15.21
N GLU A 370 25.41 24.15 -16.17
CA GLU A 370 26.78 24.69 -16.00
C GLU A 370 26.77 26.21 -15.77
N GLU A 371 25.84 26.95 -16.39
CA GLU A 371 25.73 28.39 -16.22
C GLU A 371 25.35 28.77 -14.80
N ASN A 372 24.37 28.06 -14.22
CA ASN A 372 23.80 28.37 -12.91
C ASN A 372 24.56 27.72 -11.75
N PHE A 373 25.23 26.59 -11.97
CA PHE A 373 25.88 25.80 -10.92
C PHE A 373 27.35 25.51 -11.26
N LYS A 374 28.24 26.40 -10.83
CA LYS A 374 29.67 26.39 -11.22
C LYS A 374 30.55 25.39 -10.48
N ASP A 375 30.11 24.89 -9.33
CA ASP A 375 30.90 24.05 -8.43
C ASP A 375 30.48 22.57 -8.43
N LEU A 376 29.58 22.17 -9.35
CA LEU A 376 29.15 20.77 -9.46
C LEU A 376 30.28 19.90 -10.01
N THR A 377 30.47 18.76 -9.35
CA THR A 377 31.40 17.71 -9.78
C THR A 377 30.68 16.61 -10.56
N HIS A 378 29.43 16.35 -10.22
CA HIS A 378 28.56 15.35 -10.86
C HIS A 378 27.15 15.93 -11.00
N VAL A 379 26.48 15.58 -12.08
CA VAL A 379 25.04 15.81 -12.24
C VAL A 379 24.36 14.47 -12.46
N HIS A 380 23.38 14.18 -11.62
CA HIS A 380 22.55 12.99 -11.72
C HIS A 380 21.28 13.34 -12.51
N PHE A 381 21.16 12.81 -13.72
CA PHE A 381 19.96 12.97 -14.57
C PHE A 381 18.86 12.05 -14.07
N ALA A 382 17.78 12.63 -13.52
CA ALA A 382 16.68 11.91 -12.87
C ALA A 382 15.35 12.03 -13.65
N PHE A 383 14.63 10.95 -13.96
CA PHE A 383 15.00 9.54 -13.81
C PHE A 383 14.76 8.77 -15.09
N ALA A 384 15.67 7.83 -15.38
CA ALA A 384 15.37 6.73 -16.26
C ALA A 384 14.57 5.65 -15.52
N GLY A 385 13.72 4.93 -16.24
CA GLY A 385 13.01 3.75 -15.74
C GLY A 385 13.55 2.45 -16.33
N LEU A 386 12.83 1.35 -16.10
CA LEU A 386 13.13 0.04 -16.69
C LEU A 386 11.99 -0.45 -17.57
N THR A 387 12.31 -1.06 -18.72
CA THR A 387 11.33 -1.86 -19.48
C THR A 387 11.07 -3.21 -18.79
N GLU A 388 10.03 -3.93 -19.21
CA GLU A 388 9.76 -5.31 -18.75
C GLU A 388 10.93 -6.27 -19.01
N ASP A 389 11.69 -6.00 -20.08
CA ASP A 389 12.90 -6.73 -20.45
C ASP A 389 14.17 -6.29 -19.72
N PHE A 390 14.04 -5.40 -18.73
CA PHE A 390 15.13 -4.81 -17.94
C PHE A 390 16.11 -3.99 -18.79
N ASN A 391 15.64 -3.33 -19.86
CA ASN A 391 16.43 -2.31 -20.55
C ASN A 391 16.24 -0.96 -19.85
N ILE A 392 17.28 -0.12 -19.87
CA ILE A 392 17.16 1.28 -19.46
C ILE A 392 16.18 2.00 -20.40
N ASN A 393 15.20 2.66 -19.82
CA ASN A 393 14.17 3.39 -20.55
C ASN A 393 14.23 4.88 -20.21
N ILE A 394 14.42 5.71 -21.23
CA ILE A 394 14.22 7.16 -21.14
C ILE A 394 12.82 7.45 -21.64
N GLY A 395 11.94 7.90 -20.74
CA GLY A 395 10.55 8.24 -21.08
C GLY A 395 10.48 9.33 -22.14
N ASP A 396 9.44 9.28 -22.98
CA ASP A 396 9.25 10.25 -24.07
C ASP A 396 9.17 11.69 -23.53
N ASN A 397 8.59 11.88 -22.34
CA ASN A 397 8.45 13.17 -21.67
C ASN A 397 9.78 13.79 -21.21
N ILE A 398 10.86 13.02 -21.11
CA ILE A 398 12.19 13.52 -20.70
C ILE A 398 13.27 13.30 -21.77
N ARG A 399 12.90 12.73 -22.92
CA ARG A 399 13.83 12.34 -23.99
C ARG A 399 14.63 13.52 -24.51
N GLU A 400 13.95 14.64 -24.77
CA GLU A 400 14.59 15.85 -25.27
C GLU A 400 15.68 16.36 -24.31
N GLN A 401 15.34 16.47 -23.01
CA GLN A 401 16.30 16.90 -22.00
C GLN A 401 17.45 15.90 -21.84
N PHE A 402 17.19 14.60 -21.99
CA PHE A 402 18.24 13.58 -21.98
C PHE A 402 19.20 13.76 -23.16
N ASP A 403 18.69 13.98 -24.38
CA ASP A 403 19.52 14.15 -25.56
C ASP A 403 20.38 15.44 -25.47
N LEU A 404 19.81 16.52 -24.92
CA LEU A 404 20.54 17.76 -24.61
C LEU A 404 21.63 17.52 -23.56
N PHE A 405 21.29 16.90 -22.44
CA PHE A 405 22.23 16.56 -21.37
C PHE A 405 23.34 15.62 -21.86
N ASN A 406 23.00 14.64 -22.71
CA ASN A 406 23.95 13.68 -23.22
C ASN A 406 24.93 14.30 -24.24
N SER A 407 24.44 15.18 -25.10
CA SER A 407 25.25 15.83 -26.15
C SER A 407 26.10 17.00 -25.64
N MET A 408 25.73 17.63 -24.52
CA MET A 408 26.50 18.77 -24.00
C MET A 408 27.90 18.36 -23.54
N LYS A 409 28.85 19.26 -23.77
CA LYS A 409 30.14 19.25 -23.07
C LYS A 409 29.91 19.89 -21.71
N ALA A 410 30.27 19.18 -20.65
CA ALA A 410 30.07 19.63 -19.29
C ALA A 410 31.39 19.52 -18.49
N PRO A 411 31.65 20.43 -17.54
CA PRO A 411 32.78 20.34 -16.62
C PRO A 411 32.54 19.33 -15.48
N PHE A 412 31.30 18.86 -15.33
CA PHE A 412 30.88 17.84 -14.36
C PHE A 412 30.70 16.48 -15.04
N LYS A 413 30.75 15.40 -14.25
CA LYS A 413 30.42 14.06 -14.71
C LYS A 413 28.92 13.90 -14.95
N LYS A 414 28.56 13.30 -16.08
CA LYS A 414 27.18 13.01 -16.49
C LYS A 414 26.76 11.62 -16.02
N ILE A 415 25.97 11.57 -14.96
CA ILE A 415 25.51 10.33 -14.33
C ILE A 415 24.03 10.13 -14.64
N LEU A 416 23.66 8.93 -15.11
CA LEU A 416 22.25 8.58 -15.24
C LEU A 416 21.72 8.00 -13.94
N SER A 417 20.65 8.55 -13.39
CA SER A 417 19.96 7.97 -12.24
C SER A 417 18.74 7.16 -12.70
N VAL A 418 18.65 5.91 -12.23
CA VAL A 418 17.60 4.94 -12.60
C VAL A 418 16.78 4.62 -11.36
N GLY A 419 15.47 4.90 -11.40
CA GLY A 419 14.58 4.68 -10.26
C GLY A 419 13.78 5.92 -9.87
N GLY A 420 13.92 6.31 -8.60
CA GLY A 420 13.09 7.28 -7.90
C GLY A 420 11.88 6.63 -7.24
N TRP A 421 11.28 7.37 -6.30
CA TRP A 421 10.10 6.96 -5.55
C TRP A 421 8.97 6.35 -6.40
N ALA A 422 8.55 7.04 -7.47
CA ALA A 422 7.42 6.61 -8.30
C ALA A 422 7.71 5.29 -9.05
N GLU A 423 8.86 5.17 -9.70
CA GLU A 423 9.25 3.93 -10.40
C GLU A 423 9.46 2.76 -9.42
N SER A 424 9.76 3.06 -8.15
CA SER A 424 9.95 2.05 -7.09
C SER A 424 8.64 1.59 -6.44
N THR A 425 7.58 2.41 -6.46
CA THR A 425 6.36 2.19 -5.67
C THR A 425 5.06 2.14 -6.49
N GLU A 426 5.07 2.49 -7.77
CA GLU A 426 3.85 2.42 -8.57
C GLU A 426 3.49 0.97 -8.98
N PRO A 427 2.20 0.58 -9.00
CA PRO A 427 1.76 -0.78 -9.32
C PRO A 427 2.31 -1.36 -10.63
N GLY A 428 2.59 -0.51 -11.63
CA GLY A 428 3.11 -0.93 -12.94
C GLY A 428 4.62 -1.19 -12.98
N THR A 429 5.38 -0.75 -11.98
CA THR A 429 6.85 -0.63 -12.03
C THR A 429 7.55 -1.25 -10.81
N TYR A 430 6.91 -1.27 -9.63
CA TYR A 430 7.52 -1.73 -8.37
C TYR A 430 8.15 -3.14 -8.44
N SER A 431 7.60 -4.03 -9.26
CA SER A 431 8.09 -5.41 -9.40
C SER A 431 9.31 -5.53 -10.33
N ARG A 432 9.57 -4.53 -11.19
CA ARG A 432 10.62 -4.58 -12.21
C ARG A 432 12.00 -4.66 -11.59
N TYR A 433 12.32 -3.82 -10.60
CA TYR A 433 13.63 -3.87 -9.92
C TYR A 433 13.86 -5.20 -9.19
N ARG A 434 12.84 -5.69 -8.47
CA ARG A 434 12.89 -6.98 -7.76
C ARG A 434 13.22 -8.12 -8.72
N GLN A 435 12.56 -8.13 -9.88
CA GLN A 435 12.82 -9.12 -10.92
C GLN A 435 14.18 -8.92 -11.61
N ALA A 436 14.59 -7.67 -11.87
CA ALA A 436 15.84 -7.34 -12.55
C ALA A 436 17.06 -7.79 -11.73
N VAL A 437 17.06 -7.59 -10.42
CA VAL A 437 18.19 -7.97 -9.53
C VAL A 437 18.18 -9.46 -9.15
N SER A 438 17.11 -10.18 -9.47
CA SER A 438 16.98 -11.60 -9.11
C SER A 438 18.12 -12.45 -9.71
N PRO A 439 18.45 -13.60 -9.11
CA PRO A 439 19.53 -14.47 -9.61
C PRO A 439 19.44 -14.84 -11.09
N LYS A 440 18.22 -14.96 -11.61
CA LYS A 440 17.94 -15.30 -13.02
C LYS A 440 18.27 -14.17 -13.99
N ASN A 441 18.05 -12.91 -13.58
CA ASN A 441 18.04 -11.77 -14.50
C ASN A 441 19.19 -10.78 -14.28
N ARG A 442 19.84 -10.77 -13.11
CA ARG A 442 20.85 -9.76 -12.74
C ARG A 442 21.98 -9.59 -13.75
N TYR A 443 22.43 -10.68 -14.38
CA TYR A 443 23.49 -10.60 -15.38
C TYR A 443 23.00 -9.94 -16.67
N LYS A 444 21.80 -10.32 -17.17
CA LYS A 444 21.15 -9.65 -18.32
C LYS A 444 20.97 -8.16 -18.03
N PHE A 445 20.48 -7.83 -16.85
CA PHE A 445 20.28 -6.44 -16.46
C PHE A 445 21.60 -5.66 -16.42
N ALA A 446 22.66 -6.21 -15.82
CA ALA A 446 23.97 -5.56 -15.79
C ALA A 446 24.55 -5.34 -17.20
N GLN A 447 24.35 -6.28 -18.13
CA GLN A 447 24.75 -6.11 -19.53
C GLN A 447 23.95 -5.00 -20.23
N ASN A 448 22.64 -4.91 -19.99
CA ASN A 448 21.78 -3.87 -20.56
C ASN A 448 22.21 -2.47 -20.07
N VAL A 449 22.56 -2.36 -18.79
CA VAL A 449 23.12 -1.12 -18.21
C VAL A 449 24.40 -0.70 -18.94
N VAL A 450 25.38 -1.60 -19.03
CA VAL A 450 26.67 -1.31 -19.67
C VAL A 450 26.47 -0.90 -21.13
N LYS A 451 25.62 -1.64 -21.85
CA LYS A 451 25.27 -1.33 -23.24
C LYS A 451 24.69 0.07 -23.40
N PHE A 452 23.81 0.50 -22.47
CA PHE A 452 23.24 1.84 -22.50
C PHE A 452 24.30 2.92 -22.22
N LEU A 453 25.14 2.71 -21.21
CA LEU A 453 26.22 3.66 -20.88
C LEU A 453 27.23 3.79 -22.03
N ASP A 454 27.54 2.69 -22.72
CA ASP A 454 28.39 2.67 -23.92
C ASP A 454 27.77 3.44 -25.09
N SER A 455 26.48 3.25 -25.36
CA SER A 455 25.81 3.93 -26.48
C SER A 455 25.64 5.43 -26.28
N HIS A 456 25.66 5.89 -25.03
CA HIS A 456 25.45 7.30 -24.69
C HIS A 456 26.71 8.04 -24.22
N ASN A 457 27.82 7.34 -23.97
CA ASN A 457 29.07 7.92 -23.45
C ASN A 457 28.85 8.70 -22.13
N LEU A 458 28.10 8.08 -21.22
CA LEU A 458 27.87 8.59 -19.88
C LEU A 458 29.03 8.21 -18.94
N ASP A 459 29.29 9.07 -17.94
CA ASP A 459 30.41 8.91 -17.01
C ASP A 459 30.10 7.92 -15.87
N GLY A 460 28.84 7.55 -15.69
CA GLY A 460 28.43 6.58 -14.69
C GLY A 460 26.93 6.40 -14.57
N ILE A 461 26.55 5.60 -13.58
CA ILE A 461 25.16 5.28 -13.26
C ILE A 461 24.93 5.34 -11.75
N ASP A 462 23.74 5.80 -11.40
CA ASP A 462 23.19 5.83 -10.06
C ASP A 462 21.89 5.01 -10.04
N PHE A 463 21.69 4.21 -9.00
CA PHE A 463 20.42 3.50 -8.81
C PHE A 463 19.71 4.01 -7.58
N ASP A 464 18.50 4.51 -7.78
CA ASP A 464 17.63 5.08 -6.76
C ASP A 464 16.39 4.18 -6.57
N TRP A 465 16.61 2.96 -6.07
CA TRP A 465 15.53 2.01 -5.80
C TRP A 465 15.06 2.12 -4.35
N GLU A 466 13.80 2.51 -4.16
CA GLU A 466 13.21 2.85 -2.87
C GLU A 466 12.07 1.90 -2.43
N TYR A 467 12.26 0.90 -1.57
CA TYR A 467 13.53 0.38 -1.08
C TYR A 467 13.56 -1.16 -1.08
N PRO A 468 14.69 -1.79 -1.47
CA PRO A 468 14.88 -3.23 -1.33
C PRO A 468 14.72 -3.69 0.12
N GLY A 469 13.88 -4.71 0.34
CA GLY A 469 13.62 -5.29 1.65
C GLY A 469 12.58 -4.55 2.50
N ALA A 470 11.98 -3.46 2.00
CA ALA A 470 10.90 -2.76 2.69
C ALA A 470 9.57 -3.52 2.62
N THR A 471 8.78 -3.47 3.69
CA THR A 471 7.54 -4.25 3.84
C THR A 471 6.27 -3.40 3.94
N ASP A 472 6.40 -2.08 4.07
CA ASP A 472 5.34 -1.18 4.52
C ASP A 472 5.21 0.12 3.68
N GLN A 473 5.61 0.08 2.40
CA GLN A 473 5.56 1.23 1.48
C GLN A 473 4.24 1.37 0.69
N GLY A 474 3.14 0.72 1.13
CA GLY A 474 1.87 0.73 0.39
C GLY A 474 1.86 -0.12 -0.90
N ILE A 475 2.89 -0.95 -1.11
CA ILE A 475 3.02 -1.95 -2.17
C ILE A 475 3.20 -3.35 -1.57
N PRO A 476 3.02 -4.45 -2.33
CA PRO A 476 3.30 -5.79 -1.82
C PRO A 476 4.71 -5.88 -1.21
N ALA A 477 4.83 -6.51 -0.04
CA ALA A 477 6.08 -6.58 0.71
C ALA A 477 7.25 -7.10 -0.17
N SER A 478 8.40 -6.44 -0.07
CA SER A 478 9.62 -6.88 -0.74
C SER A 478 10.06 -8.23 -0.20
N ASN A 479 10.72 -9.03 -1.05
CA ASN A 479 11.30 -10.29 -0.60
C ASN A 479 12.49 -9.99 0.33
N PRO A 480 12.65 -10.69 1.47
CA PRO A 480 13.78 -10.46 2.38
C PRO A 480 15.16 -10.62 1.72
N TYR A 481 15.26 -11.31 0.58
CA TYR A 481 16.50 -11.47 -0.18
C TYR A 481 16.75 -10.37 -1.21
N ASP A 482 15.83 -9.43 -1.42
CA ASP A 482 15.94 -8.40 -2.46
C ASP A 482 17.16 -7.49 -2.26
N ALA A 483 17.49 -7.12 -1.02
CA ALA A 483 18.68 -6.33 -0.71
C ALA A 483 20.00 -7.07 -0.98
N GLU A 484 20.05 -8.37 -0.70
CA GLU A 484 21.22 -9.22 -1.01
C GLU A 484 21.34 -9.47 -2.53
N ASN A 485 20.20 -9.65 -3.22
CA ASN A 485 20.16 -9.75 -4.67
C ASN A 485 20.64 -8.46 -5.34
N TYR A 486 20.25 -7.31 -4.79
CA TYR A 486 20.71 -6.00 -5.24
C TYR A 486 22.22 -5.85 -5.10
N TYR A 487 22.78 -6.17 -3.94
CA TYR A 487 24.24 -6.20 -3.75
C TYR A 487 24.96 -7.11 -4.77
N ARG A 488 24.42 -8.30 -5.04
CA ARG A 488 24.99 -9.23 -6.03
C ARG A 488 24.91 -8.69 -7.45
N PHE A 489 23.83 -7.99 -7.80
CA PHE A 489 23.71 -7.28 -9.05
C PHE A 489 24.77 -6.16 -9.16
N LEU A 490 24.90 -5.31 -8.15
CA LEU A 490 25.90 -4.23 -8.12
C LEU A 490 27.32 -4.79 -8.28
N THR A 491 27.60 -5.92 -7.64
CA THR A 491 28.90 -6.61 -7.73
C THR A 491 29.19 -7.04 -9.17
N GLN A 492 28.21 -7.64 -9.85
CA GLN A 492 28.36 -8.03 -11.26
C GLN A 492 28.51 -6.81 -12.17
N LEU A 493 27.71 -5.77 -11.94
CA LEU A 493 27.79 -4.54 -12.72
C LEU A 493 29.16 -3.87 -12.56
N ARG A 494 29.72 -3.78 -11.34
CA ARG A 494 31.06 -3.24 -11.13
C ARG A 494 32.12 -3.99 -11.93
N VAL A 495 32.05 -5.33 -11.98
CA VAL A 495 32.98 -6.12 -12.79
C VAL A 495 32.89 -5.74 -14.27
N LEU A 496 31.69 -5.49 -14.79
CA LEU A 496 31.49 -5.10 -16.19
C LEU A 496 31.89 -3.63 -16.47
N LEU A 497 31.69 -2.71 -15.53
CA LEU A 497 32.12 -1.30 -15.65
C LEU A 497 33.65 -1.14 -15.51
N GLY A 498 34.30 -2.14 -14.91
CA GLY A 498 35.73 -2.13 -14.61
C GLY A 498 36.03 -1.59 -13.20
N THR A 499 37.19 -1.99 -12.69
CA THR A 499 37.69 -1.65 -11.35
C THR A 499 38.94 -0.77 -11.38
N ALA A 500 39.39 -0.36 -12.57
CA ALA A 500 40.56 0.49 -12.73
C ALA A 500 40.20 1.95 -12.38
N PRO A 501 41.16 2.76 -11.88
CA PRO A 501 40.97 4.19 -11.73
C PRO A 501 40.52 4.82 -13.06
N GLY A 502 39.48 5.66 -13.03
CA GLY A 502 38.91 6.28 -14.22
C GLY A 502 37.83 5.46 -14.94
N SER A 503 37.49 4.25 -14.47
CA SER A 503 36.27 3.55 -14.86
C SER A 503 35.02 4.38 -14.56
N ARG A 504 33.91 4.08 -15.26
CA ARG A 504 32.62 4.73 -15.02
C ARG A 504 32.17 4.58 -13.58
N SER A 505 31.58 5.64 -13.02
CA SER A 505 31.12 5.58 -11.64
C SER A 505 29.85 4.76 -11.48
N LEU A 506 29.72 4.13 -10.31
CA LEU A 506 28.52 3.41 -9.87
C LEU A 506 28.19 3.88 -8.46
N SER A 507 27.03 4.50 -8.30
CA SER A 507 26.47 4.90 -7.01
C SER A 507 25.07 4.33 -6.80
N ILE A 508 24.61 4.41 -5.55
CA ILE A 508 23.22 4.13 -5.21
C ILE A 508 22.71 5.18 -4.22
N ALA A 509 21.41 5.47 -4.29
CA ALA A 509 20.73 6.21 -3.23
C ALA A 509 20.30 5.27 -2.10
N ILE A 510 20.48 5.71 -0.85
CA ILE A 510 20.13 4.94 0.34
C ILE A 510 19.40 5.82 1.38
N PRO A 511 18.44 5.23 2.13
CA PRO A 511 17.63 5.97 3.09
C PRO A 511 18.39 6.28 4.39
N ALA A 512 18.17 7.46 4.97
CA ALA A 512 18.68 7.80 6.30
C ALA A 512 18.00 7.06 7.46
N SER A 513 16.84 6.46 7.21
CA SER A 513 16.07 5.68 8.20
C SER A 513 16.74 4.34 8.53
N TYR A 514 16.91 4.05 9.83
CA TYR A 514 17.34 2.73 10.29
C TYR A 514 16.43 1.61 9.79
N TRP A 515 15.10 1.84 9.76
CA TRP A 515 14.15 0.82 9.33
C TRP A 515 14.44 0.44 7.89
N TYR A 516 14.46 1.41 6.98
CA TYR A 516 14.65 1.11 5.55
C TYR A 516 16.08 0.71 5.20
N LEU A 517 17.09 1.13 5.96
CA LEU A 517 18.49 0.79 5.68
C LEU A 517 18.89 -0.59 6.23
N LYS A 518 18.29 -1.07 7.33
CA LYS A 518 18.73 -2.33 7.97
C LYS A 518 18.76 -3.58 7.08
N PRO A 519 17.94 -3.73 6.01
CA PRO A 519 18.06 -4.88 5.11
C PRO A 519 19.31 -4.81 4.21
N PHE A 520 19.89 -3.64 3.99
CA PHE A 520 20.99 -3.45 3.06
C PHE A 520 22.32 -3.95 3.64
N PRO A 521 23.08 -4.79 2.93
CA PRO A 521 24.44 -5.15 3.31
C PRO A 521 25.42 -4.01 2.97
N VAL A 522 25.20 -2.81 3.55
CA VAL A 522 25.87 -1.55 3.18
C VAL A 522 27.39 -1.63 3.25
N ARG A 523 27.95 -2.38 4.21
CA ARG A 523 29.40 -2.63 4.29
C ARG A 523 29.93 -3.33 3.04
N ALA A 524 29.24 -4.36 2.58
CA ALA A 524 29.64 -5.11 1.40
C ALA A 524 29.42 -4.27 0.12
N ILE A 525 28.29 -3.56 0.04
CA ILE A 525 28.00 -2.64 -1.08
C ILE A 525 29.06 -1.54 -1.15
N SER A 526 29.55 -1.03 -0.02
CA SER A 526 30.57 0.03 0.03
C SER A 526 31.89 -0.36 -0.63
N VAL A 527 32.19 -1.65 -0.78
CA VAL A 527 33.36 -2.14 -1.50
C VAL A 527 33.16 -2.07 -3.02
N VAL A 528 31.90 -2.08 -3.47
CA VAL A 528 31.51 -2.19 -4.87
C VAL A 528 31.15 -0.83 -5.47
N VAL A 529 30.43 0.03 -4.75
CA VAL A 529 30.04 1.36 -5.24
C VAL A 529 31.17 2.38 -5.02
N ASP A 530 31.21 3.43 -5.83
CA ASP A 530 32.15 4.54 -5.66
C ASP A 530 31.74 5.41 -4.48
N TYR A 531 30.44 5.71 -4.38
CA TYR A 531 29.83 6.49 -3.32
C TYR A 531 28.36 6.13 -3.12
N PHE A 532 27.82 6.51 -1.97
CA PHE A 532 26.41 6.46 -1.63
C PHE A 532 25.83 7.88 -1.66
N ILE A 533 24.69 8.04 -2.31
CA ILE A 533 23.84 9.21 -2.13
C ILE A 533 23.00 8.94 -0.87
N TYR A 534 23.32 9.61 0.22
CA TYR A 534 22.66 9.37 1.50
C TYR A 534 21.56 10.39 1.74
N MET A 535 20.30 9.96 1.59
CA MET A 535 19.13 10.83 1.58
C MET A 535 18.77 11.30 3.00
N THR A 536 19.55 12.25 3.52
CA THR A 536 19.40 12.85 4.86
C THR A 536 18.47 14.07 4.86
N TYR A 537 17.39 13.96 4.09
CA TYR A 537 16.24 14.84 4.02
C TYR A 537 14.99 13.95 4.09
N ASP A 538 13.80 14.55 4.20
CA ASP A 538 12.55 13.82 4.43
C ASP A 538 12.55 12.98 5.72
N LEU A 539 13.34 13.43 6.72
CA LEU A 539 13.36 12.83 8.04
C LEU A 539 12.00 12.94 8.73
N HIS A 540 11.23 13.97 8.36
CA HIS A 540 9.89 14.26 8.84
C HIS A 540 9.02 14.72 7.67
N GLY A 541 7.74 14.38 7.71
CA GLY A 541 6.77 14.71 6.69
C GLY A 541 5.40 14.22 7.11
N GLN A 542 4.40 14.37 6.24
CA GLN A 542 3.07 13.84 6.50
C GLN A 542 2.91 12.50 5.79
N TRP A 543 3.30 11.43 6.46
CA TRP A 543 3.23 10.07 5.92
C TRP A 543 2.03 9.32 6.47
N VAL A 544 1.72 8.27 5.73
CA VAL A 544 0.76 7.23 6.03
C VAL A 544 0.89 6.70 7.48
N LEU A 545 2.06 6.29 7.96
CA LEU A 545 2.18 5.59 9.26
C LEU A 545 2.34 6.50 10.49
N ASP A 546 2.31 7.82 10.31
CA ASP A 546 2.68 8.76 11.37
C ASP A 546 1.51 9.25 12.19
N TYR A 547 0.37 9.53 11.55
CA TYR A 547 -0.80 10.09 12.22
C TYR A 547 -1.49 9.04 13.11
N GLY A 548 -1.58 9.32 14.42
CA GLY A 548 -2.11 8.39 15.43
C GLY A 548 -1.08 7.38 15.96
N ASN A 549 0.19 7.49 15.56
CA ASN A 549 1.26 6.61 16.01
C ASN A 549 2.22 7.34 16.95
N LYS A 550 2.11 7.04 18.26
CA LYS A 550 2.99 7.61 19.31
C LYS A 550 4.48 7.29 19.14
N PHE A 551 4.82 6.33 18.28
CA PHE A 551 6.20 5.91 18.02
C PHE A 551 6.80 6.55 16.77
N ALA A 552 5.98 7.24 15.94
CA ALA A 552 6.47 7.91 14.74
C ALA A 552 7.36 9.10 15.08
N ASN A 553 6.95 9.89 16.08
CA ASN A 553 7.66 11.07 16.55
C ASN A 553 7.91 11.01 18.07
N PRO A 554 9.16 10.87 18.54
CA PRO A 554 9.46 10.84 19.96
C PRO A 554 8.88 12.04 20.72
N GLY A 555 8.15 11.75 21.79
CA GLY A 555 7.48 12.78 22.60
C GLY A 555 6.23 13.38 21.97
N CYS A 556 5.76 12.86 20.82
CA CYS A 556 4.54 13.32 20.15
C CYS A 556 3.44 12.24 20.24
N PRO A 557 2.46 12.35 21.17
CA PRO A 557 1.48 11.29 21.42
C PRO A 557 0.69 10.84 20.19
N ASN A 558 0.38 11.77 19.28
CA ASN A 558 -0.40 11.51 18.07
C ASN A 558 0.44 11.47 16.80
N GLY A 559 1.78 11.56 16.91
CA GLY A 559 2.71 11.55 15.79
C GLY A 559 2.66 12.79 14.87
N ASN A 560 1.73 13.72 15.06
CA ASN A 560 1.46 14.87 14.18
C ASN A 560 2.12 16.18 14.62
N CYS A 561 3.32 16.12 15.19
CA CYS A 561 4.04 17.31 15.65
C CYS A 561 4.85 17.94 14.51
N LEU A 562 5.01 19.26 14.55
CA LEU A 562 5.85 20.01 13.60
C LEU A 562 7.33 19.66 13.82
N ARG A 563 7.95 19.01 12.84
CA ARG A 563 9.34 18.57 12.88
C ARG A 563 10.05 18.93 11.57
N SER A 564 11.31 19.32 11.67
CA SER A 564 12.12 19.68 10.51
C SER A 564 12.58 18.44 9.75
N HIS A 565 12.23 18.34 8.48
CA HIS A 565 12.65 17.23 7.61
C HIS A 565 14.17 17.18 7.32
N ILE A 566 14.90 18.23 7.73
CA ILE A 566 16.35 18.40 7.53
C ILE A 566 17.11 18.62 8.85
N ASN A 567 16.53 18.16 9.95
CA ASN A 567 17.09 18.28 11.30
C ASN A 567 18.54 17.74 11.36
N ARG A 568 19.51 18.63 11.65
CA ARG A 568 20.93 18.28 11.69
C ARG A 568 21.28 17.21 12.72
N THR A 569 20.60 17.18 13.87
CA THR A 569 20.93 16.18 14.91
C THR A 569 20.57 14.77 14.46
N GLU A 570 19.49 14.64 13.69
CA GLU A 570 19.06 13.38 13.08
C GLU A 570 19.93 13.03 11.87
N THR A 571 20.33 14.01 11.05
CA THR A 571 21.37 13.83 10.04
C THR A 571 22.66 13.28 10.67
N TYR A 572 23.14 13.84 11.78
CA TYR A 572 24.33 13.35 12.48
C TYR A 572 24.16 11.91 12.97
N SER A 573 22.98 11.58 13.51
CA SER A 573 22.66 10.22 13.96
C SER A 573 22.68 9.21 12.80
N ALA A 574 22.15 9.60 11.64
CA ALA A 574 22.21 8.82 10.41
C ALA A 574 23.68 8.62 9.94
N LEU A 575 24.50 9.67 9.97
CA LEU A 575 25.93 9.60 9.65
C LEU A 575 26.71 8.70 10.61
N ALA A 576 26.39 8.73 11.90
CA ALA A 576 26.95 7.82 12.89
C ALA A 576 26.55 6.37 12.61
N MET A 577 25.28 6.13 12.26
CA MET A 577 24.79 4.79 11.90
C MET A 577 25.53 4.22 10.69
N ILE A 578 25.58 4.94 9.55
CA ILE A 578 26.19 4.42 8.31
C ILE A 578 27.70 4.19 8.47
N THR A 579 28.41 5.05 9.23
CA THR A 579 29.84 4.86 9.47
C THR A 579 30.13 3.70 10.41
N LYS A 580 29.33 3.50 11.46
CA LYS A 580 29.41 2.33 12.34
C LYS A 580 29.04 1.03 11.64
N ALA A 581 28.17 1.08 10.64
CA ALA A 581 27.89 -0.03 9.74
C ALA A 581 29.11 -0.47 8.91
N GLY A 582 30.18 0.34 8.89
CA GLY A 582 31.45 0.03 8.26
C GLY A 582 31.66 0.72 6.92
N VAL A 583 30.84 1.72 6.58
CA VAL A 583 31.07 2.58 5.41
C VAL A 583 32.04 3.68 5.79
N VAL A 584 33.09 3.86 4.98
CA VAL A 584 34.06 4.94 5.22
C VAL A 584 33.44 6.30 4.85
N PRO A 585 33.67 7.37 5.65
CA PRO A 585 33.07 8.70 5.42
C PRO A 585 33.26 9.25 4.00
N GLU A 586 34.37 8.95 3.35
CA GLU A 586 34.71 9.39 1.99
C GLU A 586 33.77 8.85 0.91
N LYS A 587 33.00 7.80 1.23
CA LYS A 587 31.99 7.23 0.33
C LYS A 587 30.57 7.72 0.62
N VAL A 588 30.38 8.58 1.62
CA VAL A 588 29.06 9.07 2.00
C VAL A 588 28.88 10.48 1.45
N PHE A 589 27.97 10.64 0.49
CA PHE A 589 27.57 11.95 -0.02
C PHE A 589 26.26 12.33 0.66
N VAL A 590 26.31 13.38 1.49
CA VAL A 590 25.24 13.73 2.41
C VAL A 590 24.17 14.55 1.70
N GLY A 591 22.91 14.14 1.84
CA GLY A 591 21.76 14.82 1.26
C GLY A 591 21.50 16.20 1.85
N VAL A 592 21.33 17.18 0.97
CA VAL A 592 20.77 18.51 1.27
C VAL A 592 19.57 18.77 0.35
N SER A 593 18.63 19.60 0.78
CA SER A 593 17.40 19.87 0.02
C SER A 593 17.36 21.29 -0.53
N SER A 594 16.72 21.44 -1.69
CA SER A 594 16.28 22.70 -2.30
C SER A 594 14.76 22.89 -2.19
N TYR A 595 14.14 22.23 -1.23
CA TYR A 595 12.72 22.29 -0.92
C TYR A 595 12.50 22.16 0.59
N GLY A 596 11.29 22.49 1.03
CA GLY A 596 10.81 22.24 2.38
C GLY A 596 9.62 21.29 2.43
N ARG A 597 9.45 20.62 3.58
CA ARG A 597 8.21 19.92 3.93
C ARG A 597 7.28 20.87 4.68
N SER A 598 6.06 21.02 4.16
CA SER A 598 5.06 21.94 4.68
C SER A 598 3.97 21.21 5.47
N PHE A 599 3.40 21.89 6.46
CA PHE A 599 2.38 21.35 7.33
C PHE A 599 1.34 22.43 7.64
N ARG A 600 0.04 22.12 7.50
CA ARG A 600 -1.02 23.02 7.94
C ARG A 600 -1.04 23.05 9.46
N MET A 601 -0.85 24.22 10.07
CA MET A 601 -0.80 24.33 11.53
C MET A 601 -2.20 24.16 12.14
N SER A 602 -2.31 23.37 13.22
CA SER A 602 -3.56 23.31 14.00
C SER A 602 -3.82 24.60 14.77
N ASP A 603 -2.76 25.25 15.24
CA ASP A 603 -2.79 26.54 15.91
C ASP A 603 -1.69 27.44 15.31
N PRO A 604 -2.04 28.52 14.58
CA PRO A 604 -1.07 29.39 13.93
C PRO A 604 -0.18 30.17 14.92
N SER A 605 -0.55 30.23 16.21
CA SER A 605 0.26 30.85 17.25
C SER A 605 1.32 29.92 17.86
N CYS A 606 1.20 28.61 17.62
CA CYS A 606 2.08 27.58 18.17
C CYS A 606 3.10 27.12 17.12
N THR A 607 4.35 27.59 17.21
CA THR A 607 5.41 27.27 16.22
C THR A 607 6.52 26.34 16.74
N GLY A 608 6.41 25.88 17.99
CA GLY A 608 7.38 24.99 18.61
C GLY A 608 7.27 23.52 18.19
N PRO A 609 8.25 22.67 18.57
CA PRO A 609 8.34 21.27 18.12
C PRO A 609 7.28 20.32 18.70
N GLN A 610 6.46 20.80 19.64
CA GLN A 610 5.30 20.09 20.22
C GLN A 610 3.97 20.58 19.65
N CYS A 611 4.01 21.61 18.80
CA CYS A 611 2.84 22.09 18.10
C CYS A 611 2.46 21.11 17.00
N THR A 612 1.19 21.06 16.67
CA THR A 612 0.64 20.03 15.79
C THR A 612 0.22 20.56 14.44
N PHE A 613 0.16 19.66 13.48
CA PHE A 613 -0.43 19.91 12.17
C PHE A 613 -1.77 19.19 11.98
N THR A 614 -2.56 19.69 11.02
CA THR A 614 -3.82 19.10 10.55
C THR A 614 -3.62 18.29 9.26
N GLY A 615 -4.67 17.60 8.82
CA GLY A 615 -4.64 16.68 7.68
C GLY A 615 -4.63 15.22 8.12
N ALA A 616 -5.22 14.37 7.27
CA ALA A 616 -5.39 12.95 7.53
C ALA A 616 -4.16 12.12 7.05
N TYR A 617 -4.23 10.81 7.31
CA TYR A 617 -3.29 9.80 6.82
C TYR A 617 -2.88 10.01 5.35
N GLY A 618 -1.60 10.27 5.08
CA GLY A 618 -1.10 10.45 3.70
C GLY A 618 -1.66 11.65 2.93
N HIS A 619 -2.42 12.56 3.57
CA HIS A 619 -3.10 13.67 2.92
C HIS A 619 -2.79 15.00 3.60
N SER A 620 -1.81 15.73 3.06
CA SER A 620 -1.46 17.06 3.57
C SER A 620 -2.48 18.12 3.21
N GLU A 621 -2.94 18.84 4.23
CA GLU A 621 -3.81 20.02 4.10
C GLU A 621 -3.03 21.31 3.86
N ALA A 622 -1.68 21.27 3.91
CA ALA A 622 -0.85 22.41 3.59
C ALA A 622 -1.13 22.89 2.15
N GLU A 623 -1.02 24.19 1.93
CA GLU A 623 -1.22 24.79 0.61
C GLU A 623 -0.15 24.25 -0.35
N PRO A 624 -0.55 23.68 -1.51
CA PRO A 624 0.40 23.28 -2.54
C PRO A 624 1.18 24.49 -3.05
N GLY A 625 2.47 24.31 -3.33
CA GLY A 625 3.23 25.33 -4.06
C GLY A 625 2.64 25.56 -5.46
N GLN A 626 2.76 26.78 -5.97
CA GLN A 626 2.28 27.17 -7.30
C GLN A 626 2.86 26.28 -8.43
N CYS A 627 4.14 25.95 -8.37
CA CYS A 627 4.87 25.17 -9.36
C CYS A 627 4.95 23.70 -8.96
N THR A 628 5.19 23.42 -7.68
CA THR A 628 5.35 22.04 -7.19
C THR A 628 4.03 21.30 -7.07
N GLY A 629 2.90 22.00 -6.95
CA GLY A 629 1.55 21.45 -7.08
C GLY A 629 1.17 20.38 -6.05
N THR A 630 1.97 20.19 -4.99
CA THR A 630 1.81 19.11 -4.02
C THR A 630 1.73 19.66 -2.61
N GLY A 631 0.60 19.46 -1.92
CA GLY A 631 0.49 19.80 -0.50
C GLY A 631 1.50 19.01 0.32
N GLY A 632 2.19 19.68 1.25
CA GLY A 632 3.24 19.07 2.08
C GLY A 632 4.65 19.13 1.48
N TYR A 633 4.81 19.74 0.31
CA TYR A 633 6.09 19.88 -0.39
C TYR A 633 6.13 21.21 -1.14
N ILE A 634 7.16 22.02 -0.93
CA ILE A 634 7.26 23.34 -1.55
C ILE A 634 8.73 23.68 -1.86
N ALA A 635 9.00 24.19 -3.06
CA ALA A 635 10.35 24.51 -3.51
C ALA A 635 10.92 25.74 -2.79
N ASN A 636 12.24 25.81 -2.62
CA ASN A 636 12.91 26.98 -2.07
C ASN A 636 12.61 28.24 -2.90
N ALA A 637 12.57 28.13 -4.23
CA ALA A 637 12.22 29.23 -5.13
C ALA A 637 10.81 29.79 -4.86
N GLU A 638 9.84 28.93 -4.52
CA GLU A 638 8.49 29.33 -4.18
C GLU A 638 8.43 30.02 -2.82
N LEU A 639 9.15 29.49 -1.83
CA LEU A 639 9.27 30.10 -0.50
C LEU A 639 9.89 31.49 -0.56
N GLN A 640 10.97 31.65 -1.34
CA GLN A 640 11.61 32.95 -1.58
C GLN A 640 10.62 33.94 -2.20
N LYS A 641 9.85 33.51 -3.21
CA LYS A 641 8.85 34.36 -3.86
C LYS A 641 7.71 34.78 -2.92
N ILE A 642 7.26 33.88 -2.03
CA ILE A 642 6.26 34.20 -0.99
C ILE A 642 6.80 35.26 -0.03
N LEU A 643 8.07 35.14 0.40
CA LEU A 643 8.73 36.14 1.23
C LEU A 643 8.86 37.48 0.50
N GLU A 644 9.29 37.48 -0.76
CA GLU A 644 9.38 38.72 -1.54
C GLU A 644 8.04 39.45 -1.68
N TYR A 645 6.95 38.71 -1.93
CA TYR A 645 5.62 39.31 -2.01
C TYR A 645 5.14 39.84 -0.66
N THR A 646 5.47 39.14 0.43
CA THR A 646 5.20 39.60 1.79
C THR A 646 5.96 40.91 2.08
N ASP A 647 7.25 40.97 1.76
CA ASP A 647 8.10 42.15 1.99
C ASP A 647 7.68 43.36 1.14
N LYS A 648 7.17 43.12 -0.07
CA LYS A 648 6.58 44.14 -0.95
C LYS A 648 5.19 44.60 -0.49
N GLY A 649 4.60 43.95 0.52
CA GLY A 649 3.26 44.26 1.02
C GLY A 649 2.14 43.88 0.04
N GLU A 650 2.39 42.89 -0.82
CA GLU A 650 1.40 42.39 -1.78
C GLU A 650 0.18 41.82 -1.06
N LYS A 651 -1.02 42.20 -1.53
CA LYS A 651 -2.26 41.78 -0.87
C LYS A 651 -2.42 40.27 -0.96
N GLY A 652 -2.59 39.63 0.20
CA GLY A 652 -2.89 38.19 0.29
C GLY A 652 -1.71 37.31 0.67
N PHE A 653 -0.51 37.88 0.82
CA PHE A 653 0.69 37.19 1.28
C PHE A 653 1.07 37.66 2.68
N GLU A 654 1.16 36.73 3.62
CA GLU A 654 1.71 36.97 4.94
C GLU A 654 2.66 35.83 5.30
N ALA A 655 3.94 36.13 5.49
CA ALA A 655 4.93 35.15 5.88
C ALA A 655 5.87 35.67 6.97
N LYS A 656 6.36 34.76 7.81
CA LYS A 656 7.40 35.03 8.81
C LYS A 656 8.46 33.95 8.72
N LYS A 657 9.71 34.37 8.57
CA LYS A 657 10.87 33.47 8.55
C LYS A 657 11.72 33.66 9.81
N TRP A 658 12.23 32.56 10.35
CA TRP A 658 13.29 32.58 11.35
C TRP A 658 14.19 31.34 11.19
N TYR A 659 15.36 31.39 11.84
CA TYR A 659 16.30 30.27 11.88
C TYR A 659 16.17 29.55 13.22
N ASP A 660 15.95 28.24 13.19
CA ASP A 660 15.95 27.38 14.36
C ASP A 660 17.35 26.79 14.58
N ALA A 661 18.01 27.24 15.64
CA ALA A 661 19.38 26.85 15.96
C ALA A 661 19.49 25.41 16.50
N GLU A 662 18.42 24.83 17.07
CA GLU A 662 18.46 23.47 17.63
C GLU A 662 18.51 22.42 16.52
N THR A 663 17.67 22.61 15.50
CA THR A 663 17.61 21.71 14.33
C THR A 663 18.51 22.15 13.17
N ASP A 664 19.07 23.36 13.23
CA ASP A 664 19.83 24.00 12.14
C ASP A 664 19.02 24.08 10.85
N SER A 665 17.80 24.61 10.97
CA SER A 665 16.81 24.72 9.89
C SER A 665 16.30 26.14 9.73
N ASP A 666 15.94 26.53 8.51
CA ASP A 666 15.09 27.69 8.28
C ASP A 666 13.63 27.28 8.41
N ILE A 667 12.89 28.05 9.19
CA ILE A 667 11.47 27.85 9.39
C ILE A 667 10.72 29.04 8.82
N MET A 668 9.64 28.76 8.10
CA MET A 668 8.73 29.77 7.61
C MET A 668 7.30 29.42 7.98
N THR A 669 6.57 30.37 8.54
CA THR A 669 5.11 30.32 8.50
C THR A 669 4.61 31.16 7.34
N CYS A 670 3.64 30.67 6.58
CA CYS A 670 3.04 31.39 5.47
C CYS A 670 1.53 31.20 5.46
N MET A 671 0.83 32.31 5.28
CA MET A 671 -0.61 32.37 5.12
C MET A 671 -0.92 33.01 3.77
N LEU A 672 -1.57 32.22 2.92
CA LEU A 672 -1.96 32.63 1.57
C LEU A 672 -3.48 32.82 1.53
N LYS A 673 -3.93 34.09 1.51
CA LYS A 673 -5.38 34.42 1.59
C LYS A 673 -6.17 33.94 0.37
N TYR A 674 -5.50 33.76 -0.77
CA TYR A 674 -6.09 33.31 -2.03
C TYR A 674 -5.63 31.90 -2.42
N GLY A 675 -5.13 31.11 -1.47
CA GLY A 675 -4.78 29.71 -1.68
C GLY A 675 -5.99 28.82 -2.01
N THR A 676 -5.73 27.71 -2.69
CA THR A 676 -6.70 26.70 -3.14
C THR A 676 -7.23 25.82 -2.02
N ARG A 677 -6.44 25.55 -0.96
CA ARG A 677 -6.81 24.67 0.16
C ARG A 677 -6.97 25.41 1.49
N GLY A 678 -6.22 26.50 1.67
CA GLY A 678 -6.10 27.17 2.97
C GLY A 678 -6.93 28.45 3.13
N GLN A 679 -7.27 29.18 2.06
CA GLN A 679 -8.01 30.46 2.09
C GLN A 679 -7.70 31.36 3.31
N GLY A 680 -6.42 31.55 3.65
CA GLY A 680 -6.01 32.33 4.83
C GLY A 680 -5.71 31.52 6.11
N MET A 681 -5.51 30.20 6.02
CA MET A 681 -4.87 29.42 7.08
C MET A 681 -3.34 29.48 6.98
N THR A 682 -2.65 29.22 8.10
CA THR A 682 -1.19 29.29 8.20
C THR A 682 -0.57 27.91 8.04
N ASP A 683 0.37 27.80 7.11
CA ASP A 683 1.25 26.65 6.95
C ASP A 683 2.60 26.93 7.60
N TRP A 684 3.22 25.87 8.10
CA TRP A 684 4.57 25.86 8.65
C TRP A 684 5.47 25.03 7.73
N VAL A 685 6.66 25.52 7.42
CA VAL A 685 7.61 24.87 6.52
C VAL A 685 8.99 24.88 7.16
N ALA A 686 9.65 23.73 7.20
CA ALA A 686 11.09 23.63 7.46
C ALA A 686 11.83 23.37 6.15
N TYR A 687 12.91 24.13 5.92
CA TYR A 687 13.73 24.05 4.72
C TYR A 687 15.17 24.52 5.03
N MET A 688 16.05 24.48 4.02
CA MET A 688 17.35 25.14 4.08
C MET A 688 17.37 26.32 3.10
N ASP A 689 17.56 27.54 3.60
CA ASP A 689 17.92 28.65 2.72
C ASP A 689 19.38 28.52 2.25
N ASP A 690 19.83 29.42 1.36
CA ASP A 690 21.18 29.36 0.80
C ASP A 690 22.29 29.50 1.86
N ASN A 691 22.05 30.29 2.92
CA ASN A 691 23.01 30.48 4.00
C ASN A 691 23.11 29.23 4.88
N THR A 692 21.98 28.66 5.28
CA THR A 692 21.90 27.42 6.04
C THR A 692 22.47 26.26 5.24
N LYS A 693 22.16 26.16 3.95
CA LYS A 693 22.74 25.17 3.05
C LYS A 693 24.26 25.32 2.96
N ALA A 694 24.79 26.53 2.75
CA ALA A 694 26.24 26.77 2.70
C ALA A 694 26.95 26.39 4.03
N LYS A 695 26.35 26.74 5.18
CA LYS A 695 26.83 26.33 6.51
C LYS A 695 26.79 24.81 6.67
N ARG A 696 25.70 24.17 6.22
CA ARG A 696 25.52 22.72 6.29
C ARG A 696 26.59 21.99 5.47
N ILE A 697 26.88 22.49 4.27
CA ILE A 697 27.94 21.95 3.42
C ILE A 697 29.32 22.11 4.08
N SER A 698 29.60 23.27 4.69
CA SER A 698 30.85 23.50 5.43
C SER A 698 30.98 22.56 6.64
N TRP A 699 29.88 22.30 7.35
CA TRP A 699 29.84 21.32 8.44
C TRP A 699 30.12 19.90 7.95
N ILE A 700 29.49 19.48 6.85
CA ILE A 700 29.70 18.16 6.24
C ILE A 700 31.15 17.99 5.78
N GLN A 701 31.75 19.03 5.20
CA GLN A 701 33.19 19.07 4.87
C GLN A 701 34.05 18.89 6.13
N GLY A 702 33.73 19.58 7.22
CA GLY A 702 34.43 19.45 8.51
C GLY A 702 34.30 18.06 9.14
N LEU A 703 33.29 17.28 8.75
CA LEU A 703 33.13 15.88 9.14
C LEU A 703 33.89 14.91 8.22
N ASN A 704 34.72 15.40 7.29
CA ASN A 704 35.50 14.60 6.34
C ASN A 704 34.64 13.61 5.52
N MET A 705 33.40 13.99 5.21
CA MET A 705 32.53 13.22 4.32
C MET A 705 32.94 13.40 2.86
N GLY A 706 32.62 12.42 2.02
CA GLY A 706 33.01 12.41 0.60
C GLY A 706 32.41 13.53 -0.24
N GLY A 707 31.25 14.04 0.15
CA GLY A 707 30.55 15.06 -0.62
C GLY A 707 29.15 15.37 -0.11
N ILE A 708 28.40 16.09 -0.93
CA ILE A 708 26.97 16.34 -0.77
C ILE A 708 26.20 15.99 -2.02
N SER A 709 24.90 15.74 -1.85
CA SER A 709 23.93 15.61 -2.93
C SER A 709 22.76 16.55 -2.71
N ASP A 710 22.52 17.47 -3.66
CA ASP A 710 21.42 18.42 -3.61
C ASP A 710 20.19 17.88 -4.36
N TRP A 711 19.09 17.69 -3.64
CA TRP A 711 17.78 17.39 -4.19
C TRP A 711 16.86 18.62 -4.09
N ALA A 712 16.53 19.31 -5.18
CA ALA A 712 17.11 19.16 -6.52
C ALA A 712 17.33 20.55 -7.15
N LEU A 713 18.18 20.60 -8.18
CA LEU A 713 18.72 21.85 -8.73
C LEU A 713 17.60 22.80 -9.20
N ASP A 714 16.57 22.29 -9.85
CA ASP A 714 15.45 23.05 -10.39
C ASP A 714 14.52 23.67 -9.33
N LEU A 715 14.65 23.28 -8.06
CA LEU A 715 13.82 23.79 -6.96
C LEU A 715 14.45 24.98 -6.22
N GLY A 716 15.76 25.19 -6.43
CA GLY A 716 16.54 26.17 -5.68
C GLY A 716 16.28 27.62 -6.08
N ASP A 717 15.94 27.87 -7.35
CA ASP A 717 15.77 29.21 -7.91
C ASP A 717 14.67 29.22 -9.00
N TRP A 718 14.21 30.41 -9.39
CA TRP A 718 13.13 30.60 -10.35
C TRP A 718 13.62 30.53 -11.81
N PHE A 719 13.71 29.31 -12.35
CA PHE A 719 14.12 29.10 -13.75
C PHE A 719 12.95 29.19 -14.74
N THR A 720 13.19 29.81 -15.91
CA THR A 720 12.19 30.01 -16.97
C THR A 720 12.48 29.25 -18.27
N GLY A 721 13.49 28.37 -18.30
CA GLY A 721 13.95 27.69 -19.50
C GLY A 721 14.72 28.58 -20.49
N ILE A 722 14.99 28.04 -21.70
CA ILE A 722 15.68 28.77 -22.79
C ILE A 722 14.65 29.50 -23.67
N LYS A 723 14.81 30.82 -23.80
CA LYS A 723 14.07 31.65 -24.75
C LYS A 723 14.70 31.57 -26.15
N GLU A 724 14.32 30.60 -26.97
CA GLU A 724 14.65 30.61 -28.41
C GLU A 724 13.45 31.13 -29.21
N ASN A 725 13.64 32.22 -29.96
CA ASN A 725 12.69 32.80 -30.93
C ASN A 725 11.28 33.17 -30.43
N GLY A 726 11.15 33.84 -29.28
CA GLY A 726 9.95 34.64 -28.98
C GLY A 726 8.65 33.87 -28.73
N THR A 727 8.67 32.55 -28.68
CA THR A 727 7.57 31.71 -28.19
C THR A 727 8.05 30.83 -27.06
N ILE A 728 7.80 31.28 -25.83
CA ILE A 728 7.64 30.37 -24.70
C ILE A 728 6.22 29.80 -24.84
N GLY A 729 6.06 28.63 -25.46
CA GLY A 729 4.88 27.80 -25.21
C GLY A 729 5.36 26.73 -24.25
N TRP A 730 5.13 26.81 -22.94
CA TRP A 730 3.83 26.95 -22.31
C TRP A 730 3.89 27.91 -21.11
N THR A 731 3.73 29.20 -21.35
CA THR A 731 3.01 30.03 -20.37
C THR A 731 1.55 29.95 -20.71
N VAL A 732 0.78 29.13 -19.98
CA VAL A 732 -0.66 29.37 -19.89
C VAL A 732 -0.79 30.62 -19.04
N GLU A 733 -0.73 31.79 -19.70
CA GLU A 733 -1.45 32.92 -19.14
C GLU A 733 -2.94 32.54 -19.13
N PRO A 734 -3.70 32.88 -18.08
CA PRO A 734 -5.16 32.74 -18.07
C PRO A 734 -5.76 33.80 -19.01
N GLY A 735 -5.45 33.69 -20.29
CA GLY A 735 -6.20 34.33 -21.36
C GLY A 735 -7.37 33.42 -21.69
N ASN A 736 -8.59 33.96 -21.59
CA ASN A 736 -9.86 33.34 -21.99
C ASN A 736 -9.70 32.07 -22.84
N LEU A 737 -9.76 30.90 -22.20
CA LEU A 737 -10.03 29.66 -22.93
C LEU A 737 -11.46 29.79 -23.46
N ASP A 738 -11.59 30.11 -24.75
CA ASP A 738 -12.85 30.06 -25.46
C ASP A 738 -13.18 28.58 -25.79
N CYS A 739 -13.37 27.79 -24.74
CA CYS A 739 -13.84 26.41 -24.81
C CYS A 739 -15.37 26.44 -24.97
N ASP A 740 -15.88 26.91 -26.12
CA ASP A 740 -17.32 26.93 -26.40
C ASP A 740 -17.86 25.49 -26.55
N PRO A 741 -18.66 24.98 -25.60
CA PRO A 741 -19.18 23.62 -25.68
C PRO A 741 -20.15 23.43 -26.85
N ASN A 742 -20.72 24.50 -27.39
CA ASN A 742 -21.61 24.44 -28.55
C ASN A 742 -20.85 24.17 -29.86
N ALA A 743 -19.55 24.46 -29.89
CA ALA A 743 -18.69 24.24 -31.06
C ALA A 743 -18.07 22.84 -31.09
N TRP A 744 -18.25 22.03 -30.05
CA TRP A 744 -17.66 20.70 -29.95
C TRP A 744 -18.41 19.64 -30.78
N PRO A 745 -17.70 18.63 -31.32
CA PRO A 745 -18.31 17.42 -31.87
C PRO A 745 -19.22 16.74 -30.84
N LYS A 746 -20.32 16.12 -31.30
CA LYS A 746 -21.37 15.56 -30.42
C LYS A 746 -21.27 14.05 -30.21
N THR A 747 -20.43 13.36 -30.98
CA THR A 747 -20.25 11.90 -30.93
C THR A 747 -18.76 11.57 -30.84
N LEU A 748 -18.42 10.39 -30.30
CA LEU A 748 -17.04 9.93 -30.21
C LEU A 748 -16.39 9.84 -31.60
N GLU A 749 -17.13 9.39 -32.61
CA GLU A 749 -16.67 9.27 -34.00
C GLU A 749 -16.42 10.64 -34.64
N ASP A 750 -17.32 11.62 -34.42
CA ASP A 750 -17.13 12.97 -34.94
C ASP A 750 -15.96 13.65 -34.25
N LEU A 751 -15.76 13.42 -32.95
CA LEU A 751 -14.60 13.92 -32.21
C LEU A 751 -13.32 13.30 -32.76
N ASP A 752 -13.26 11.99 -33.02
CA ASP A 752 -12.06 11.35 -33.56
C ASP A 752 -11.69 11.85 -34.96
N ALA A 753 -12.69 12.07 -35.80
CA ALA A 753 -12.52 12.61 -37.15
C ALA A 753 -12.13 14.10 -37.16
N ASN A 754 -12.57 14.87 -36.15
CA ASN A 754 -12.41 16.33 -36.11
C ASN A 754 -11.59 16.83 -34.90
N ILE A 755 -10.82 15.98 -34.24
CA ILE A 755 -10.07 16.33 -33.02
C ILE A 755 -9.12 17.52 -33.23
N GLY A 756 -8.62 17.70 -34.46
CA GLY A 756 -7.80 18.86 -34.84
C GLY A 756 -8.54 20.20 -34.84
N LYS A 757 -9.88 20.20 -34.87
CA LYS A 757 -10.73 21.41 -34.77
C LYS A 757 -11.05 21.79 -33.33
N VAL A 758 -10.84 20.89 -32.38
CA VAL A 758 -11.01 21.17 -30.96
C VAL A 758 -9.67 21.64 -30.39
N PRO A 759 -9.60 22.84 -29.77
CA PRO A 759 -8.40 23.32 -29.13
C PRO A 759 -7.87 22.30 -28.13
N ILE A 760 -6.55 22.08 -28.12
CA ILE A 760 -5.86 21.10 -27.27
C ILE A 760 -6.37 21.09 -25.82
N PRO A 761 -6.47 22.24 -25.11
CA PRO A 761 -6.92 22.22 -23.71
C PRO A 761 -8.41 21.88 -23.54
N CYS A 762 -9.23 22.01 -24.58
CA CYS A 762 -10.66 21.69 -24.54
C CYS A 762 -10.95 20.22 -24.95
N ARG A 763 -9.97 19.48 -25.48
CA ARG A 763 -10.21 18.11 -26.02
C ARG A 763 -10.66 17.12 -24.96
N GLY A 764 -10.08 17.21 -23.77
CA GLY A 764 -10.50 16.40 -22.62
C GLY A 764 -11.92 16.73 -22.17
N MET A 765 -12.26 18.03 -22.11
CA MET A 765 -13.61 18.50 -21.75
C MET A 765 -14.65 18.06 -22.78
N ALA A 766 -14.34 18.16 -24.08
CA ALA A 766 -15.20 17.68 -25.15
C ALA A 766 -15.44 16.16 -25.08
N LEU A 767 -14.41 15.38 -24.79
CA LEU A 767 -14.54 13.93 -24.64
C LEU A 767 -15.39 13.56 -23.41
N MET A 768 -15.21 14.28 -22.29
CA MET A 768 -16.01 14.09 -21.08
C MET A 768 -17.48 14.47 -21.33
N ASP A 769 -17.75 15.60 -22.00
CA ASP A 769 -19.10 16.05 -22.34
C ASP A 769 -19.86 15.03 -23.21
N ILE A 770 -19.19 14.44 -24.21
CA ILE A 770 -19.77 13.38 -25.04
C ILE A 770 -20.11 12.15 -24.18
N LEU A 771 -19.18 11.70 -23.31
CA LEU A 771 -19.42 10.53 -22.47
C LEU A 771 -20.55 10.76 -21.45
N THR A 772 -20.65 11.96 -20.87
CA THR A 772 -21.74 12.32 -19.96
C THR A 772 -23.09 12.30 -20.69
N LYS A 773 -23.17 12.84 -21.92
CA LYS A 773 -24.38 12.81 -22.75
C LYS A 773 -24.75 11.39 -23.19
N GLU A 774 -23.75 10.58 -23.53
CA GLU A 774 -23.96 9.16 -23.85
C GLU A 774 -24.46 8.37 -22.65
N LEU A 775 -23.99 8.68 -21.44
CA LEU A 775 -24.49 8.10 -20.19
C LEU A 775 -25.96 8.48 -19.96
N GLU A 776 -26.28 9.77 -20.03
CA GLU A 776 -27.65 10.29 -19.88
C GLU A 776 -28.61 9.60 -20.85
N GLY A 777 -28.26 9.59 -22.14
CA GLY A 777 -29.07 8.92 -23.16
C GLY A 777 -29.21 7.41 -22.92
N ALA A 778 -28.17 6.74 -22.39
CA ALA A 778 -28.24 5.33 -22.04
C ALA A 778 -29.18 5.07 -20.86
N VAL A 779 -29.13 5.90 -19.82
CA VAL A 779 -30.01 5.81 -18.64
C VAL A 779 -31.46 6.09 -19.01
N ASP A 780 -31.72 7.13 -19.80
CA ASP A 780 -33.07 7.45 -20.26
C ASP A 780 -33.65 6.33 -21.13
N LYS A 781 -32.85 5.84 -22.09
CA LYS A 781 -33.26 4.70 -22.92
C LYS A 781 -33.53 3.47 -22.06
N TYR A 782 -32.67 3.16 -21.09
CA TYR A 782 -32.86 2.04 -20.16
C TYR A 782 -34.19 2.17 -19.42
N ARG A 783 -34.50 3.35 -18.87
CA ARG A 783 -35.77 3.62 -18.15
C ARG A 783 -36.99 3.48 -19.05
N GLU A 784 -36.92 4.03 -20.26
CA GLU A 784 -38.02 3.97 -21.23
C GLU A 784 -38.35 2.53 -21.60
N ILE A 785 -37.34 1.76 -22.03
CA ILE A 785 -37.58 0.40 -22.51
C ILE A 785 -37.89 -0.59 -21.39
N SER A 786 -37.38 -0.34 -20.18
CA SER A 786 -37.54 -1.20 -19.01
C SER A 786 -38.79 -0.90 -18.18
N SER A 787 -39.67 0.01 -18.64
CA SER A 787 -40.95 0.32 -17.98
C SER A 787 -41.66 -0.96 -17.50
N SER A 788 -41.98 -1.04 -16.21
CA SER A 788 -42.17 -2.32 -15.50
C SER A 788 -43.27 -3.21 -16.08
N ASP A 789 -44.34 -2.66 -16.64
CA ASP A 789 -45.51 -3.45 -17.02
C ASP A 789 -45.40 -4.05 -18.44
N ASP A 790 -44.94 -3.26 -19.43
CA ASP A 790 -44.74 -3.74 -20.81
C ASP A 790 -43.50 -4.64 -20.93
N TYR A 791 -42.42 -4.32 -20.21
CA TYR A 791 -41.22 -5.16 -20.23
C TYR A 791 -41.45 -6.51 -19.55
N LYS A 792 -42.03 -6.52 -18.34
CA LYS A 792 -42.24 -7.76 -17.57
C LYS A 792 -43.06 -8.78 -18.36
N GLN A 793 -44.15 -8.34 -18.98
CA GLN A 793 -45.00 -9.21 -19.80
C GLN A 793 -44.23 -9.80 -20.98
N ARG A 794 -43.44 -9.00 -21.69
CA ARG A 794 -42.66 -9.47 -22.85
C ARG A 794 -41.50 -10.35 -22.43
N PHE A 795 -40.89 -10.08 -21.29
CA PHE A 795 -39.87 -10.94 -20.71
C PHE A 795 -40.46 -12.28 -20.30
N GLU A 796 -41.65 -12.34 -19.71
CA GLU A 796 -42.35 -13.61 -19.42
C GLU A 796 -42.56 -14.43 -20.70
N TRP A 797 -43.03 -13.81 -21.79
CA TRP A 797 -43.16 -14.49 -23.09
C TRP A 797 -41.83 -14.96 -23.65
N TYR A 798 -40.78 -14.15 -23.50
CA TYR A 798 -39.42 -14.54 -23.87
C TYR A 798 -38.88 -15.70 -23.02
N ALA A 799 -39.12 -15.69 -21.71
CA ALA A 799 -38.70 -16.76 -20.82
C ALA A 799 -39.41 -18.08 -21.15
N ASP A 800 -40.70 -18.02 -21.46
CA ASP A 800 -41.45 -19.20 -21.93
C ASP A 800 -40.94 -19.69 -23.28
N TRP A 801 -40.62 -18.78 -24.20
CA TRP A 801 -39.97 -19.12 -25.48
C TRP A 801 -38.62 -19.82 -25.29
N VAL A 802 -37.78 -19.31 -24.38
CA VAL A 802 -36.49 -19.94 -24.03
C VAL A 802 -36.75 -21.37 -23.53
N LYS A 803 -37.70 -21.55 -22.61
CA LYS A 803 -38.05 -22.87 -22.07
C LYS A 803 -38.55 -23.82 -23.14
N ASP A 804 -39.38 -23.36 -24.06
CA ASP A 804 -39.94 -24.17 -25.16
C ASP A 804 -38.90 -24.56 -26.20
N SER A 805 -37.87 -23.74 -26.38
CA SER A 805 -36.83 -23.97 -27.38
C SER A 805 -35.69 -24.86 -26.90
N ILE A 806 -35.62 -25.26 -25.62
CA ILE A 806 -34.51 -26.09 -25.10
C ILE A 806 -34.54 -27.49 -25.76
N GLU A 807 -35.68 -28.19 -25.78
CA GLU A 807 -35.74 -29.57 -26.31
C GLU A 807 -35.34 -29.65 -27.79
N PRO A 808 -35.88 -28.82 -28.71
CA PRO A 808 -35.50 -28.87 -30.12
C PRO A 808 -34.02 -28.53 -30.35
N ARG A 809 -33.44 -27.63 -29.55
CA ARG A 809 -32.02 -27.27 -29.62
C ARG A 809 -31.13 -28.39 -29.11
N LEU A 810 -31.53 -29.04 -28.02
CA LEU A 810 -30.82 -30.19 -27.44
C LEU A 810 -30.85 -31.38 -28.40
N MET A 811 -32.00 -31.69 -28.99
CA MET A 811 -32.12 -32.74 -30.01
C MET A 811 -31.25 -32.47 -31.23
N LYS A 812 -31.12 -31.21 -31.68
CA LYS A 812 -30.20 -30.84 -32.77
C LYS A 812 -28.74 -31.00 -32.34
N PHE A 813 -28.41 -30.62 -31.11
CA PHE A 813 -27.06 -30.70 -30.57
C PHE A 813 -26.60 -32.15 -30.38
N THR A 814 -27.51 -33.07 -30.06
CA THR A 814 -27.22 -34.51 -29.86
C THR A 814 -27.76 -35.40 -30.99
N ALA A 815 -28.09 -34.83 -32.15
CA ALA A 815 -28.61 -35.58 -33.27
C ALA A 815 -27.58 -36.62 -33.76
N LEU A 816 -27.96 -37.90 -33.86
CA LEU A 816 -27.06 -38.97 -34.32
C LEU A 816 -26.38 -38.59 -35.64
N LYS A 817 -25.07 -38.82 -35.72
CA LYS A 817 -24.17 -38.54 -36.86
C LYS A 817 -23.87 -37.06 -37.16
N THR A 818 -24.72 -36.11 -36.75
CA THR A 818 -24.59 -34.69 -37.14
C THR A 818 -24.47 -33.71 -35.97
N GLY A 819 -24.83 -34.14 -34.76
CA GLY A 819 -24.82 -33.32 -33.56
C GLY A 819 -23.41 -33.06 -33.04
N GLU A 820 -23.08 -31.79 -32.84
CA GLU A 820 -21.79 -31.35 -32.28
C GLU A 820 -21.53 -31.91 -30.87
N GLY A 821 -22.59 -32.13 -30.08
CA GLY A 821 -22.51 -32.71 -28.74
C GLY A 821 -21.96 -34.14 -28.73
N LEU A 822 -22.09 -34.88 -29.84
CA LEU A 822 -21.63 -36.27 -29.92
C LEU A 822 -20.11 -36.42 -29.90
N LYS A 823 -19.34 -35.34 -30.16
CA LYS A 823 -17.87 -35.32 -30.06
C LYS A 823 -17.37 -35.61 -28.65
N TYR A 824 -18.21 -35.39 -27.65
CA TYR A 824 -17.90 -35.55 -26.23
C TYR A 824 -18.51 -36.82 -25.63
N MET A 825 -19.11 -37.69 -26.45
CA MET A 825 -19.90 -38.84 -25.97
C MET A 825 -19.51 -40.14 -26.67
N ASP A 826 -19.55 -41.23 -25.90
CA ASP A 826 -19.47 -42.61 -26.37
C ASP A 826 -20.83 -43.30 -26.26
N CYS A 827 -21.13 -44.19 -27.19
CA CYS A 827 -22.42 -44.84 -27.30
C CYS A 827 -22.26 -46.37 -27.35
N LYS A 828 -23.18 -47.05 -26.67
CA LYS A 828 -23.47 -48.48 -26.87
C LYS A 828 -24.76 -48.59 -27.64
N TRP A 829 -24.80 -49.38 -28.71
CA TRP A 829 -26.03 -49.59 -29.45
C TRP A 829 -26.29 -51.06 -29.72
N SER A 830 -27.57 -51.41 -29.78
CA SER A 830 -28.03 -52.75 -30.09
C SER A 830 -29.24 -52.71 -31.00
N THR A 831 -29.21 -53.53 -32.04
CA THR A 831 -30.35 -53.89 -32.87
C THR A 831 -30.71 -55.37 -32.59
N PRO A 832 -31.80 -55.90 -33.14
CA PRO A 832 -32.09 -57.34 -33.07
C PRO A 832 -30.99 -58.23 -33.67
N TYR A 833 -30.13 -57.67 -34.53
CA TYR A 833 -29.18 -58.42 -35.36
C TYR A 833 -27.70 -58.11 -35.04
N ALA A 834 -27.40 -56.97 -34.42
CA ALA A 834 -26.04 -56.53 -34.15
C ALA A 834 -25.92 -55.69 -32.86
N LYS A 835 -24.71 -55.66 -32.28
CA LYS A 835 -24.35 -54.79 -31.16
C LYS A 835 -23.03 -54.08 -31.46
N GLY A 836 -22.88 -52.84 -31.01
CA GLY A 836 -21.67 -52.05 -31.15
C GLY A 836 -21.42 -51.12 -29.97
N GLU A 837 -20.17 -50.71 -29.80
CA GLU A 837 -19.71 -49.77 -28.78
C GLU A 837 -18.58 -48.91 -29.36
N GLY A 838 -18.62 -47.60 -29.13
CA GLY A 838 -17.62 -46.65 -29.65
C GLY A 838 -18.11 -45.21 -29.63
N PRO A 839 -17.44 -44.27 -30.32
CA PRO A 839 -17.86 -42.88 -30.42
C PRO A 839 -19.30 -42.74 -30.92
N CYS A 840 -20.10 -41.88 -30.29
CA CYS A 840 -21.50 -41.69 -30.69
C CYS A 840 -21.69 -41.22 -32.14
N THR A 841 -20.65 -40.65 -32.76
CA THR A 841 -20.62 -40.26 -34.18
C THR A 841 -20.64 -41.45 -35.14
N GLU A 842 -20.31 -42.66 -34.67
CA GLU A 842 -20.19 -43.87 -35.48
C GLU A 842 -21.38 -44.83 -35.33
N VAL A 843 -22.40 -44.45 -34.53
CA VAL A 843 -23.58 -45.27 -34.29
C VAL A 843 -24.28 -45.63 -35.60
N ASN A 844 -24.44 -46.94 -35.83
CA ASN A 844 -25.21 -47.45 -36.96
C ASN A 844 -26.38 -48.31 -36.47
N LEU A 845 -27.58 -47.78 -36.68
CA LEU A 845 -28.85 -48.43 -36.35
C LEU A 845 -29.52 -49.08 -37.57
N TYR A 846 -28.87 -49.05 -38.73
CA TYR A 846 -29.38 -49.60 -39.99
C TYR A 846 -28.63 -50.86 -40.37
N ASP A 847 -29.38 -51.93 -40.60
CA ASP A 847 -28.91 -53.19 -41.13
C ASP A 847 -29.51 -53.39 -42.55
N PRO A 848 -28.70 -53.33 -43.62
CA PRO A 848 -29.18 -53.44 -44.99
C PRO A 848 -29.72 -54.83 -45.34
N ASP A 849 -29.38 -55.87 -44.57
CA ASP A 849 -29.77 -57.25 -44.87
C ASP A 849 -31.13 -57.64 -44.26
N HIS A 850 -31.71 -56.77 -43.42
CA HIS A 850 -32.98 -57.01 -42.73
C HIS A 850 -33.99 -55.87 -42.98
N ALA A 851 -35.10 -56.20 -43.65
CA ALA A 851 -36.16 -55.23 -43.98
C ALA A 851 -36.95 -54.71 -42.76
N ASP A 852 -36.89 -55.41 -41.62
CA ASP A 852 -37.57 -55.05 -40.37
C ASP A 852 -36.54 -54.72 -39.29
N PRO A 853 -36.35 -53.43 -38.94
CA PRO A 853 -35.27 -53.00 -38.06
C PRO A 853 -35.47 -53.37 -36.58
N GLY A 854 -36.71 -53.67 -36.17
CA GLY A 854 -37.08 -54.00 -34.79
C GLY A 854 -36.78 -52.88 -33.77
N GLY A 855 -36.93 -53.24 -32.49
CA GLY A 855 -36.51 -52.40 -31.38
C GLY A 855 -34.99 -52.22 -31.35
N ARG A 856 -34.55 -50.97 -31.46
CA ARG A 856 -33.13 -50.58 -31.38
C ARG A 856 -32.89 -49.78 -30.11
N THR A 857 -31.72 -49.92 -29.51
CA THR A 857 -31.33 -49.17 -28.31
C THR A 857 -30.01 -48.44 -28.55
N VAL A 858 -29.90 -47.20 -28.10
CA VAL A 858 -28.66 -46.44 -28.02
C VAL A 858 -28.52 -45.91 -26.59
N GLU A 859 -27.46 -46.28 -25.90
CA GLU A 859 -27.12 -45.81 -24.57
C GLU A 859 -25.93 -44.87 -24.65
N TYR A 860 -26.09 -43.63 -24.17
CA TYR A 860 -25.06 -42.61 -24.22
C TYR A 860 -24.24 -42.57 -22.93
N THR A 861 -22.94 -42.32 -23.05
CA THR A 861 -22.01 -42.06 -21.95
C THR A 861 -21.21 -40.81 -22.27
N VAL A 862 -21.21 -39.82 -21.38
CA VAL A 862 -20.40 -38.61 -21.57
C VAL A 862 -18.94 -38.93 -21.24
N ARG A 863 -18.06 -38.78 -22.23
CA ARG A 863 -16.62 -39.00 -22.07
C ARG A 863 -15.91 -37.76 -21.52
N ASP A 864 -16.32 -36.59 -21.98
CA ASP A 864 -15.79 -35.29 -21.55
C ASP A 864 -16.94 -34.42 -21.06
N GLU A 865 -17.20 -34.47 -19.76
CA GLU A 865 -18.33 -33.78 -19.14
C GLU A 865 -18.18 -32.26 -19.22
N GLU A 866 -16.97 -31.75 -19.01
CA GLU A 866 -16.68 -30.32 -19.05
C GLU A 866 -16.78 -29.77 -20.48
N GLY A 867 -16.16 -30.46 -21.44
CA GLY A 867 -16.24 -30.12 -22.86
C GLY A 867 -17.68 -30.17 -23.39
N PHE A 868 -18.45 -31.18 -22.99
CA PHE A 868 -19.87 -31.32 -23.38
C PHE A 868 -20.70 -30.14 -22.89
N TYR A 869 -20.63 -29.79 -21.60
CA TYR A 869 -21.44 -28.70 -21.05
C TYR A 869 -20.99 -27.33 -21.53
N ASN A 870 -19.68 -27.13 -21.74
CA ASN A 870 -19.15 -25.91 -22.34
C ASN A 870 -19.67 -25.75 -23.78
N ALA A 871 -19.65 -26.81 -24.59
CA ALA A 871 -20.18 -26.79 -25.95
C ALA A 871 -21.72 -26.65 -25.98
N LEU A 872 -22.44 -27.31 -25.06
CA LEU A 872 -23.89 -27.21 -24.95
C LEU A 872 -24.33 -25.76 -24.67
N LEU A 873 -23.62 -25.08 -23.77
CA LEU A 873 -23.92 -23.70 -23.43
C LEU A 873 -23.48 -22.74 -24.54
N LYS A 874 -22.30 -22.96 -25.13
CA LYS A 874 -21.78 -22.13 -26.22
C LYS A 874 -22.57 -22.24 -27.52
N ASP A 875 -22.87 -23.46 -27.96
CA ASP A 875 -23.40 -23.74 -29.30
C ASP A 875 -24.93 -23.87 -29.31
N ALA A 876 -25.53 -24.30 -28.18
CA ALA A 876 -26.98 -24.44 -28.07
C ALA A 876 -27.63 -23.44 -27.09
N GLY A 877 -26.85 -22.72 -26.26
CA GLY A 877 -27.40 -21.75 -25.30
C GLY A 877 -28.29 -22.40 -24.23
N ILE A 878 -27.91 -23.60 -23.77
CA ILE A 878 -28.65 -24.40 -22.78
C ILE A 878 -27.77 -24.61 -21.55
N SER A 879 -28.29 -24.24 -20.37
CA SER A 879 -27.62 -24.45 -19.09
C SER A 879 -27.67 -25.91 -18.65
N LYS A 880 -26.61 -26.41 -17.98
CA LYS A 880 -26.57 -27.78 -17.42
C LYS A 880 -27.77 -28.06 -16.51
N GLU A 881 -28.20 -27.06 -15.75
CA GLU A 881 -29.28 -27.11 -14.77
C GLU A 881 -30.68 -27.13 -15.41
N TRP A 882 -30.78 -26.93 -16.73
CA TRP A 882 -32.05 -26.96 -17.46
C TRP A 882 -32.39 -28.33 -18.05
N ILE A 883 -31.45 -29.27 -17.96
CA ILE A 883 -31.57 -30.60 -18.56
C ILE A 883 -31.44 -31.70 -17.50
N GLU A 884 -32.06 -32.83 -17.78
CA GLU A 884 -31.96 -34.07 -17.03
C GLU A 884 -31.59 -35.21 -17.98
N TRP A 885 -30.96 -36.24 -17.43
CA TRP A 885 -30.61 -37.44 -18.20
C TRP A 885 -31.72 -38.45 -18.06
N THR A 886 -32.31 -38.86 -19.19
CA THR A 886 -33.52 -39.69 -19.20
C THR A 886 -33.45 -40.81 -20.23
N THR A 887 -34.50 -41.61 -20.30
CA THR A 887 -34.70 -42.62 -21.33
C THR A 887 -35.90 -42.25 -22.19
N ILE A 888 -35.68 -42.09 -23.50
CA ILE A 888 -36.71 -41.72 -24.48
C ILE A 888 -36.90 -42.89 -25.45
N THR A 889 -38.14 -43.27 -25.73
CA THR A 889 -38.47 -44.25 -26.77
C THR A 889 -39.24 -43.57 -27.88
N GLU A 890 -38.66 -43.53 -29.08
CA GLU A 890 -39.29 -42.97 -30.27
C GLU A 890 -39.74 -44.10 -31.20
N PRO A 891 -41.04 -44.21 -31.54
CA PRO A 891 -41.50 -45.17 -32.53
C PRO A 891 -41.04 -44.74 -33.93
N ASP A 892 -40.75 -45.69 -34.81
CA ASP A 892 -40.47 -45.38 -36.21
C ASP A 892 -41.70 -44.75 -36.87
N TYR A 893 -41.44 -43.76 -37.74
CA TYR A 893 -42.50 -43.17 -38.55
C TYR A 893 -43.08 -44.23 -39.48
N CYS A 894 -44.35 -44.59 -39.28
CA CYS A 894 -45.03 -45.46 -40.21
C CYS A 894 -45.88 -44.71 -41.22
N PRO A 895 -45.54 -44.79 -42.52
CA PRO A 895 -46.41 -44.29 -43.55
C PRO A 895 -47.71 -45.09 -43.48
N THR A 896 -48.83 -44.40 -43.32
CA THR A 896 -50.17 -44.99 -43.36
C THR A 896 -50.33 -45.81 -44.64
N CYS A 897 -50.59 -47.13 -44.53
CA CYS A 897 -50.85 -48.00 -45.68
C CYS A 897 -52.02 -47.38 -46.49
N PRO A 898 -51.81 -47.03 -47.79
CA PRO A 898 -52.85 -46.40 -48.61
C PRO A 898 -54.04 -47.36 -48.84
N PRO A 899 -55.26 -46.86 -49.08
CA PRO A 899 -56.42 -47.71 -49.21
C PRO A 899 -56.41 -48.47 -50.54
N LYS A 900 -56.52 -49.80 -50.42
CA LYS A 900 -56.89 -50.83 -51.40
C LYS A 900 -55.84 -51.25 -52.44
N ASN A 901 -55.62 -52.57 -52.40
CA ASN A 901 -55.03 -53.45 -53.42
C ASN A 901 -53.51 -53.39 -53.54
N GLU A 902 -52.82 -53.87 -52.51
CA GLU A 902 -51.79 -54.91 -52.59
C GLU A 902 -51.29 -55.24 -51.18
N PHE A 903 -50.74 -56.43 -51.02
CA PHE A 903 -50.45 -57.12 -49.76
C PHE A 903 -49.64 -56.27 -48.75
N CYS A 904 -50.28 -55.65 -47.74
CA CYS A 904 -49.61 -55.04 -46.57
C CYS A 904 -49.34 -56.22 -45.59
N PRO A 905 -48.10 -56.72 -45.43
CA PRO A 905 -47.82 -57.89 -44.60
C PRO A 905 -48.16 -57.61 -43.13
N PRO A 906 -48.57 -58.62 -42.35
CA PRO A 906 -49.06 -58.43 -40.99
C PRO A 906 -47.89 -58.30 -40.02
N LYS A 907 -47.13 -57.21 -40.09
CA LYS A 907 -46.32 -56.77 -38.95
C LYS A 907 -46.70 -55.34 -38.61
N PRO A 908 -47.27 -55.10 -37.42
CA PRO A 908 -47.52 -53.75 -37.01
C PRO A 908 -46.17 -53.07 -36.82
N CYS A 909 -46.01 -51.91 -37.42
CA CYS A 909 -44.94 -50.97 -37.08
C CYS A 909 -44.78 -50.67 -35.58
N ALA A 910 -45.74 -51.10 -34.76
CA ALA A 910 -45.75 -50.94 -33.32
C ALA A 910 -44.52 -51.54 -32.62
N ASP A 911 -43.82 -52.50 -33.26
CA ASP A 911 -42.63 -53.14 -32.69
C ASP A 911 -41.30 -52.45 -33.09
N ASN A 912 -41.35 -51.44 -33.96
CA ASN A 912 -40.18 -50.70 -34.44
C ASN A 912 -40.03 -49.37 -33.71
N TYR A 913 -38.98 -49.27 -32.90
CA TYR A 913 -38.67 -48.07 -32.13
C TYR A 913 -37.17 -47.92 -31.96
N VAL A 914 -36.73 -46.72 -31.60
CA VAL A 914 -35.39 -46.45 -31.07
C VAL A 914 -35.53 -45.99 -29.62
N LYS A 915 -34.90 -46.73 -28.71
CA LYS A 915 -34.81 -46.42 -27.29
C LYS A 915 -33.46 -45.76 -27.01
N TYR A 916 -33.49 -44.47 -26.69
CA TYR A 916 -32.35 -43.70 -26.26
C TYR A 916 -32.25 -43.75 -24.74
N VAL A 917 -31.20 -44.35 -24.20
CA VAL A 917 -30.92 -44.50 -22.77
C VAL A 917 -29.85 -43.49 -22.37
N ASN A 918 -30.06 -42.81 -21.23
CA ASN A 918 -29.14 -41.78 -20.73
C ASN A 918 -28.91 -40.66 -21.75
N VAL A 919 -29.98 -40.18 -22.39
CA VAL A 919 -29.95 -39.05 -23.32
C VAL A 919 -30.32 -37.75 -22.57
N PRO A 920 -29.67 -36.60 -22.85
CA PRO A 920 -30.04 -35.37 -22.20
C PRO A 920 -31.38 -34.87 -22.77
N SER A 921 -32.29 -34.48 -21.88
CA SER A 921 -33.60 -33.91 -22.22
C SER A 921 -33.88 -32.71 -21.31
N ARG A 922 -34.69 -31.77 -21.74
CA ARG A 922 -35.16 -30.62 -20.94
C ARG A 922 -35.92 -31.14 -19.72
N ILE A 923 -35.66 -30.57 -18.54
CA ILE A 923 -36.46 -30.83 -17.34
C ILE A 923 -37.93 -30.60 -17.65
N LEU A 924 -38.77 -31.62 -17.43
CA LEU A 924 -40.20 -31.58 -17.77
C LEU A 924 -40.92 -30.42 -17.07
N ASP A 925 -40.65 -30.25 -15.78
CA ASP A 925 -41.18 -29.16 -14.96
C ASP A 925 -40.48 -27.83 -15.29
N LYS A 926 -41.11 -27.05 -16.19
CA LYS A 926 -40.65 -25.72 -16.63
C LYS A 926 -40.51 -24.70 -15.48
N SER A 927 -41.12 -24.93 -14.32
CA SER A 927 -40.96 -24.04 -13.17
C SER A 927 -39.56 -24.13 -12.55
N LYS A 928 -38.86 -25.27 -12.74
CA LYS A 928 -37.47 -25.47 -12.30
C LYS A 928 -36.43 -24.85 -13.23
N ILE A 929 -36.86 -24.44 -14.44
CA ILE A 929 -36.00 -23.76 -15.40
C ILE A 929 -36.11 -22.25 -15.15
N LYS A 930 -35.07 -21.69 -14.53
CA LYS A 930 -34.98 -20.25 -14.29
C LYS A 930 -34.29 -19.56 -15.46
N VAL A 931 -35.01 -18.67 -16.14
CA VAL A 931 -34.47 -17.74 -17.14
C VAL A 931 -34.26 -16.42 -16.41
N GLU A 932 -33.02 -15.94 -16.35
CA GLU A 932 -32.69 -14.70 -15.63
C GLU A 932 -33.17 -13.47 -16.40
N ASP A 933 -33.70 -12.48 -15.68
CA ASP A 933 -34.17 -11.20 -16.22
C ASP A 933 -33.04 -10.18 -16.28
N PRO A 934 -32.55 -9.75 -17.47
CA PRO A 934 -31.50 -8.75 -17.58
C PRO A 934 -31.81 -7.43 -16.87
N LYS A 935 -33.07 -7.01 -16.83
CA LYS A 935 -33.47 -5.80 -16.10
C LYS A 935 -33.27 -5.98 -14.60
N GLU A 936 -33.72 -7.11 -14.04
CA GLU A 936 -33.53 -7.41 -12.62
C GLU A 936 -32.04 -7.48 -12.26
N LEU A 937 -31.20 -7.97 -13.18
CA LEU A 937 -29.76 -8.03 -13.03
C LEU A 937 -29.11 -6.64 -13.01
N ILE A 938 -29.51 -5.74 -13.91
CA ILE A 938 -29.00 -4.36 -13.98
C ILE A 938 -29.50 -3.53 -12.81
N ASP A 939 -30.77 -3.65 -12.43
CA ASP A 939 -31.35 -2.94 -11.28
C ASP A 939 -30.68 -3.34 -9.96
N LYS A 940 -30.32 -4.63 -9.81
CA LYS A 940 -29.55 -5.11 -8.66
C LYS A 940 -28.11 -4.64 -8.68
N ALA A 941 -27.54 -4.46 -9.87
CA ALA A 941 -26.15 -4.10 -10.03
C ALA A 941 -25.89 -2.59 -9.95
N ILE A 942 -26.90 -1.78 -10.26
CA ILE A 942 -26.82 -0.31 -10.22
C ILE A 942 -28.09 0.24 -9.56
N PRO A 943 -28.32 -0.05 -8.27
CA PRO A 943 -29.50 0.44 -7.55
C PRO A 943 -29.58 1.97 -7.50
N HIS A 944 -28.44 2.64 -7.72
CA HIS A 944 -28.30 4.09 -7.75
C HIS A 944 -27.75 4.57 -9.10
N ILE A 945 -28.43 4.23 -10.20
CA ILE A 945 -28.01 4.67 -11.54
C ILE A 945 -27.94 6.21 -11.67
N ASP A 946 -28.73 6.92 -10.87
CA ASP A 946 -28.68 8.38 -10.72
C ASP A 946 -27.36 8.86 -10.10
N ASP A 947 -26.75 8.12 -9.17
CA ASP A 947 -25.49 8.52 -8.54
C ASP A 947 -24.32 8.50 -9.54
N VAL A 948 -24.38 7.63 -10.55
CA VAL A 948 -23.37 7.60 -11.64
C VAL A 948 -23.52 8.82 -12.54
N LEU A 949 -24.76 9.21 -12.83
CA LEU A 949 -25.07 10.43 -13.59
C LEU A 949 -24.64 11.68 -12.81
N ASP A 950 -25.01 11.77 -11.53
CA ASP A 950 -24.63 12.87 -10.64
C ASP A 950 -23.12 12.98 -10.55
N LEU A 951 -22.41 11.85 -10.38
CA LEU A 951 -20.95 11.83 -10.38
C LEU A 951 -20.37 12.34 -11.70
N ALA A 952 -20.88 11.87 -12.85
CA ALA A 952 -20.40 12.30 -14.16
C ALA A 952 -20.64 13.81 -14.38
N TYR A 953 -21.79 14.34 -13.94
CA TYR A 953 -22.12 15.76 -14.01
C TYR A 953 -21.25 16.62 -13.08
N ILE A 954 -21.07 16.22 -11.82
CA ILE A 954 -20.21 16.90 -10.86
C ILE A 954 -18.77 16.92 -11.38
N THR A 955 -18.27 15.78 -11.85
CA THR A 955 -16.90 15.66 -12.37
C THR A 955 -16.69 16.52 -13.62
N SER A 956 -17.68 16.55 -14.52
CA SER A 956 -17.66 17.45 -15.69
C SER A 956 -17.69 18.92 -15.29
N TYR A 957 -18.46 19.29 -14.27
CA TYR A 957 -18.52 20.65 -13.72
C TYR A 957 -17.17 21.06 -13.09
N GLU A 958 -16.59 20.22 -12.24
CA GLU A 958 -15.28 20.43 -11.63
C GLU A 958 -14.17 20.55 -12.69
N LEU A 959 -14.24 19.73 -13.74
CA LEU A 959 -13.31 19.80 -14.86
C LEU A 959 -13.43 21.13 -15.61
N ASN A 960 -14.65 21.55 -15.95
CA ASN A 960 -14.89 22.81 -16.68
C ASN A 960 -14.51 24.05 -15.86
N MET A 961 -14.52 23.94 -14.53
CA MET A 961 -14.05 24.99 -13.63
C MET A 961 -12.54 24.93 -13.35
N GLY A 962 -11.84 23.90 -13.82
CA GLY A 962 -10.41 23.69 -13.55
C GLY A 962 -10.11 23.34 -12.09
N ILE A 963 -11.08 22.81 -11.34
CA ILE A 963 -10.92 22.44 -9.92
C ILE A 963 -11.00 20.93 -9.68
N LEU A 964 -11.09 20.13 -10.74
CA LEU A 964 -11.13 18.67 -10.65
C LEU A 964 -9.86 18.12 -10.00
N ASP A 965 -10.01 17.47 -8.84
CA ASP A 965 -8.93 16.76 -8.16
C ASP A 965 -8.82 15.30 -8.64
N ALA A 966 -8.64 15.09 -9.94
CA ALA A 966 -8.41 13.78 -10.55
C ALA A 966 -7.74 13.92 -11.92
N ASP A 967 -6.98 12.90 -12.34
CA ASP A 967 -6.46 12.84 -13.71
C ASP A 967 -7.63 12.62 -14.68
N ILE A 968 -7.77 13.51 -15.66
CA ILE A 968 -8.87 13.45 -16.62
C ILE A 968 -8.86 12.15 -17.45
N THR A 969 -7.69 11.57 -17.71
CA THR A 969 -7.60 10.28 -18.40
C THR A 969 -8.10 9.13 -17.52
N ASP A 970 -7.88 9.19 -16.20
CA ASP A 970 -8.44 8.25 -15.23
C ASP A 970 -9.97 8.38 -15.19
N VAL A 971 -10.49 9.61 -15.12
CA VAL A 971 -11.93 9.90 -15.15
C VAL A 971 -12.58 9.33 -16.40
N ILE A 972 -12.08 9.69 -17.58
CA ILE A 972 -12.65 9.25 -18.86
C ILE A 972 -12.53 7.72 -19.03
N THR A 973 -11.39 7.14 -18.65
CA THR A 973 -11.17 5.69 -18.72
C THR A 973 -12.15 4.93 -17.84
N SER A 974 -12.34 5.37 -16.59
CA SER A 974 -13.23 4.72 -15.63
C SER A 974 -14.71 4.87 -15.99
N LEU A 975 -15.15 6.01 -16.50
CA LEU A 975 -16.56 6.23 -16.88
C LEU A 975 -16.95 5.55 -18.20
N SER A 976 -15.99 5.27 -19.08
CA SER A 976 -16.27 4.68 -20.40
C SER A 976 -16.92 3.29 -20.33
N MET A 977 -16.42 2.37 -19.49
CA MET A 977 -16.97 1.00 -19.44
C MET A 977 -18.42 0.95 -18.92
N PRO A 978 -18.78 1.64 -17.81
CA PRO A 978 -20.17 1.68 -17.35
C PRO A 978 -21.14 2.26 -18.39
N VAL A 979 -20.73 3.31 -19.12
CA VAL A 979 -21.55 3.91 -20.20
C VAL A 979 -21.87 2.87 -21.27
N PHE A 980 -20.85 2.19 -21.80
CA PHE A 980 -21.05 1.21 -22.87
C PHE A 980 -21.79 -0.03 -22.38
N MET A 981 -21.59 -0.44 -21.12
CA MET A 981 -22.35 -1.53 -20.53
C MET A 981 -23.85 -1.21 -20.48
N LEU A 982 -24.23 0.00 -20.05
CA LEU A 982 -25.64 0.43 -20.02
C LEU A 982 -26.26 0.50 -21.41
N GLN A 983 -25.49 0.95 -22.41
CA GLN A 983 -25.96 0.98 -23.80
C GLN A 983 -26.23 -0.43 -24.36
N ASP A 984 -25.32 -1.37 -24.11
CA ASP A 984 -25.47 -2.78 -24.52
C ASP A 984 -26.67 -3.43 -23.83
N ALA A 985 -26.77 -3.24 -22.52
CA ALA A 985 -27.90 -3.67 -21.71
C ALA A 985 -29.24 -3.20 -22.28
N SER A 986 -29.33 -1.91 -22.62
CA SER A 986 -30.55 -1.35 -23.19
C SER A 986 -30.89 -1.98 -24.55
N LYS A 987 -29.89 -2.24 -25.38
CA LYS A 987 -30.12 -2.95 -26.65
C LYS A 987 -30.63 -4.38 -26.43
N SER A 988 -30.07 -5.13 -25.47
CA SER A 988 -30.54 -6.48 -25.15
C SER A 988 -32.00 -6.49 -24.68
N ILE A 989 -32.39 -5.54 -23.83
CA ILE A 989 -33.78 -5.41 -23.34
C ILE A 989 -34.75 -5.12 -24.51
N GLU A 990 -34.35 -4.24 -25.43
CA GLU A 990 -35.15 -3.90 -26.62
C GLU A 990 -35.39 -5.13 -27.51
N GLU A 991 -34.38 -5.97 -27.69
CA GLU A 991 -34.48 -7.21 -28.45
C GLU A 991 -35.36 -8.25 -27.75
N ILE A 992 -35.21 -8.44 -26.44
CA ILE A 992 -36.08 -9.32 -25.62
C ILE A 992 -37.54 -8.93 -25.80
N LYS A 993 -37.85 -7.62 -25.76
CA LYS A 993 -39.20 -7.11 -25.99
C LYS A 993 -39.74 -7.43 -27.38
N LYS A 994 -38.88 -7.45 -28.39
CA LYS A 994 -39.22 -7.82 -29.76
C LYS A 994 -39.49 -9.33 -29.87
N ILE A 995 -38.61 -10.16 -29.34
CA ILE A 995 -38.70 -11.63 -29.42
C ILE A 995 -39.90 -12.15 -28.63
N GLY A 996 -40.08 -11.68 -27.40
CA GLY A 996 -41.23 -12.07 -26.57
C GLY A 996 -42.55 -11.79 -27.29
N LYS A 997 -42.66 -10.62 -27.96
CA LYS A 997 -43.83 -10.27 -28.76
C LYS A 997 -43.98 -11.16 -30.01
N GLU A 998 -42.91 -11.38 -30.77
CA GLU A 998 -42.95 -12.24 -31.96
C GLU A 998 -43.29 -13.70 -31.64
N HIS A 999 -42.79 -14.23 -30.52
CA HIS A 999 -43.13 -15.57 -30.04
C HIS A 999 -44.62 -15.70 -29.70
N HIS A 1000 -45.14 -14.74 -28.94
CA HIS A 1000 -46.54 -14.65 -28.59
C HIS A 1000 -47.43 -14.63 -29.85
N ASP A 1001 -47.07 -13.82 -30.84
CA ASP A 1001 -47.90 -13.57 -32.02
C ASP A 1001 -47.85 -14.72 -33.06
N THR A 1002 -46.74 -15.46 -33.16
CA THR A 1002 -46.51 -16.32 -34.34
C THR A 1002 -46.61 -17.83 -34.08
N LYS A 1003 -46.34 -18.35 -32.87
CA LYS A 1003 -46.31 -19.81 -32.55
C LYS A 1003 -45.67 -20.74 -33.61
N LYS A 1004 -44.81 -20.25 -34.50
CA LYS A 1004 -44.22 -21.03 -35.62
C LYS A 1004 -42.84 -21.54 -35.24
N LYS A 1005 -42.69 -22.88 -35.18
CA LYS A 1005 -41.44 -23.58 -34.82
C LYS A 1005 -40.22 -23.20 -35.68
N GLU A 1006 -40.40 -22.86 -36.96
CA GLU A 1006 -39.29 -22.54 -37.87
C GLU A 1006 -38.74 -21.11 -37.72
N LEU A 1007 -39.54 -20.16 -37.23
CA LEU A 1007 -39.08 -18.78 -36.98
C LEU A 1007 -38.14 -18.71 -35.75
N ILE A 1008 -38.31 -19.66 -34.82
CA ILE A 1008 -37.58 -19.79 -33.56
C ILE A 1008 -36.07 -19.96 -33.81
N LEU A 1009 -35.65 -20.75 -34.79
CA LEU A 1009 -34.24 -21.08 -35.05
C LEU A 1009 -33.42 -19.95 -35.67
N ASN A 1010 -34.02 -19.06 -36.47
CA ASN A 1010 -33.31 -17.93 -37.08
C ASN A 1010 -33.12 -16.74 -36.11
N ILE A 1011 -34.06 -16.54 -35.19
CA ILE A 1011 -33.94 -15.56 -34.11
C ILE A 1011 -32.79 -15.93 -33.16
N LEU A 1012 -32.58 -17.23 -32.91
CA LEU A 1012 -31.59 -17.75 -31.95
C LEU A 1012 -30.14 -17.31 -32.22
N SER A 1013 -29.72 -17.18 -33.48
CA SER A 1013 -28.34 -16.73 -33.79
C SER A 1013 -28.08 -15.27 -33.42
N ILE A 1014 -29.12 -14.43 -33.41
CA ILE A 1014 -29.01 -12.99 -33.13
C ILE A 1014 -29.03 -12.77 -31.61
N VAL A 1015 -29.94 -13.45 -30.90
CA VAL A 1015 -30.12 -13.31 -29.45
C VAL A 1015 -28.90 -13.75 -28.65
N PHE A 1016 -28.29 -14.89 -29.02
CA PHE A 1016 -27.08 -15.36 -28.33
C PHE A 1016 -25.81 -14.57 -28.71
N SER A 1017 -25.86 -13.74 -29.75
CA SER A 1017 -24.75 -12.84 -30.10
C SER A 1017 -24.78 -11.49 -29.37
N ILE A 1018 -25.92 -11.12 -28.77
CA ILE A 1018 -26.18 -9.77 -28.24
C ILE A 1018 -26.39 -9.77 -26.70
N ILE A 1019 -26.47 -10.92 -26.05
CA ILE A 1019 -26.42 -11.01 -24.58
C ILE A 1019 -24.96 -11.20 -24.15
N PRO A 1020 -24.25 -10.15 -23.68
CA PRO A 1020 -22.86 -10.25 -23.23
C PRO A 1020 -22.67 -11.21 -22.04
N PHE A 1021 -23.76 -11.64 -21.40
CA PHE A 1021 -23.76 -12.51 -20.22
C PHE A 1021 -23.81 -14.02 -20.51
N VAL A 1022 -23.98 -14.44 -21.77
CA VAL A 1022 -24.04 -15.88 -22.12
C VAL A 1022 -22.72 -16.38 -22.73
N GLY A 1023 -21.92 -15.48 -23.32
CA GLY A 1023 -20.73 -15.83 -24.10
C GLY A 1023 -19.51 -16.35 -23.32
N PHE A 1024 -19.54 -16.39 -21.98
CA PHE A 1024 -18.36 -16.70 -21.14
C PHE A 1024 -18.60 -17.79 -20.09
N ALA A 1025 -19.43 -18.77 -20.41
CA ALA A 1025 -19.73 -19.88 -19.50
C ALA A 1025 -18.76 -21.07 -19.63
N GLY A 1026 -17.45 -20.78 -19.60
CA GLY A 1026 -16.40 -21.79 -19.76
C GLY A 1026 -15.81 -22.36 -18.46
N GLN A 1027 -16.37 -22.08 -17.28
CA GLN A 1027 -15.92 -22.71 -16.02
C GLN A 1027 -17.08 -22.93 -15.05
N ALA A 1028 -17.42 -24.21 -14.85
CA ALA A 1028 -17.99 -24.93 -13.69
C ALA A 1028 -18.94 -24.26 -12.66
N ALA A 1029 -19.43 -23.04 -12.84
CA ALA A 1029 -20.32 -22.36 -11.90
C ALA A 1029 -21.49 -21.74 -12.68
N GLY A 1030 -22.69 -22.29 -12.47
CA GLY A 1030 -23.92 -21.91 -13.17
C GLY A 1030 -24.21 -20.41 -13.12
N ILE A 1031 -25.07 -19.96 -14.03
CA ILE A 1031 -25.46 -18.55 -14.22
C ILE A 1031 -25.79 -17.86 -12.87
N ALA A 1032 -26.38 -18.58 -11.91
CA ALA A 1032 -26.70 -18.09 -10.58
C ALA A 1032 -25.49 -17.73 -9.69
N THR A 1033 -24.36 -18.44 -9.76
CA THR A 1033 -23.18 -18.19 -8.87
C THR A 1033 -22.36 -16.99 -9.32
N ARG A 1034 -22.34 -16.67 -10.61
CA ARG A 1034 -21.61 -15.51 -11.14
C ARG A 1034 -22.39 -14.20 -11.00
N PHE A 1035 -23.72 -14.24 -11.12
CA PHE A 1035 -24.57 -13.10 -10.74
C PHE A 1035 -24.66 -12.92 -9.23
N ALA A 1036 -24.59 -14.00 -8.44
CA ALA A 1036 -24.32 -13.86 -7.01
C ALA A 1036 -22.97 -13.18 -6.77
N THR A 1037 -21.93 -13.43 -7.59
CA THR A 1037 -20.64 -12.73 -7.48
C THR A 1037 -20.75 -11.24 -7.83
N ALA A 1038 -21.45 -10.87 -8.90
CA ALA A 1038 -21.71 -9.46 -9.25
C ALA A 1038 -22.62 -8.76 -8.23
N ALA A 1039 -23.66 -9.44 -7.73
CA ALA A 1039 -24.53 -8.95 -6.67
C ALA A 1039 -23.85 -8.96 -5.29
N LEU A 1040 -22.82 -9.78 -5.05
CA LEU A 1040 -21.96 -9.72 -3.87
C LEU A 1040 -21.06 -8.49 -3.95
N ILE A 1041 -20.48 -8.18 -5.12
CA ILE A 1041 -19.67 -6.96 -5.35
C ILE A 1041 -20.46 -5.69 -5.01
N ILE A 1042 -21.77 -5.67 -5.30
CA ILE A 1042 -22.62 -4.49 -5.12
C ILE A 1042 -23.44 -4.53 -3.81
N GLY A 1043 -23.78 -5.72 -3.31
CA GLY A 1043 -24.74 -5.93 -2.22
C GLY A 1043 -24.17 -6.28 -0.84
N GLU A 1044 -22.93 -6.81 -0.74
CA GLU A 1044 -22.31 -7.12 0.57
C GLU A 1044 -20.86 -6.64 0.74
N ILE A 1045 -20.25 -5.99 -0.24
CA ILE A 1045 -18.79 -5.81 -0.24
C ILE A 1045 -18.39 -4.34 -0.05
N GLY A 1046 -18.27 -3.96 1.23
CA GLY A 1046 -17.42 -2.85 1.67
C GLY A 1046 -16.03 -3.29 2.15
N ASN A 1047 -15.63 -4.56 1.98
CA ASN A 1047 -14.39 -5.08 2.59
C ASN A 1047 -13.61 -6.16 1.80
N ALA A 1048 -14.01 -6.51 0.58
CA ALA A 1048 -13.22 -7.40 -0.27
C ALA A 1048 -12.73 -6.61 -1.48
N ALA A 1049 -11.50 -6.09 -1.36
CA ALA A 1049 -10.71 -5.65 -2.48
C ALA A 1049 -10.61 -6.80 -3.49
N LEU A 1050 -11.37 -6.73 -4.59
CA LEU A 1050 -11.05 -7.54 -5.76
C LEU A 1050 -9.69 -7.08 -6.26
N SER A 1051 -8.74 -8.00 -6.22
CA SER A 1051 -7.43 -7.75 -6.77
C SER A 1051 -7.53 -7.62 -8.29
N VAL A 1052 -6.57 -6.93 -8.91
CA VAL A 1052 -6.44 -6.88 -10.37
C VAL A 1052 -6.40 -8.29 -10.99
N VAL A 1053 -5.98 -9.30 -10.23
CA VAL A 1053 -5.94 -10.72 -10.64
C VAL A 1053 -7.36 -11.29 -10.78
N ASP A 1054 -8.27 -10.97 -9.87
CA ASP A 1054 -9.66 -11.47 -9.91
C ASP A 1054 -10.43 -10.93 -11.13
N ILE A 1055 -10.05 -9.75 -11.63
CA ILE A 1055 -10.59 -9.16 -12.86
C ILE A 1055 -10.01 -9.80 -14.13
N VAL A 1056 -8.75 -10.26 -14.08
CA VAL A 1056 -8.17 -11.04 -15.18
C VAL A 1056 -8.86 -12.40 -15.30
N ASP A 1057 -9.22 -13.01 -14.18
CA ASP A 1057 -9.91 -14.30 -14.13
C ASP A 1057 -11.42 -14.17 -14.45
N ASN A 1058 -12.04 -13.02 -14.19
CA ASN A 1058 -13.42 -12.71 -14.56
C ASN A 1058 -13.59 -11.32 -15.22
N PRO A 1059 -13.21 -11.17 -16.50
CA PRO A 1059 -13.27 -9.90 -17.23
C PRO A 1059 -14.67 -9.27 -17.27
N ALA A 1060 -15.73 -10.08 -17.30
CA ALA A 1060 -17.11 -9.62 -17.39
C ALA A 1060 -17.59 -8.86 -16.13
N ALA A 1061 -16.90 -8.99 -14.99
CA ALA A 1061 -17.21 -8.26 -13.78
C ALA A 1061 -16.61 -6.83 -13.74
N ALA A 1062 -15.72 -6.49 -14.68
CA ALA A 1062 -14.95 -5.25 -14.64
C ALA A 1062 -15.79 -3.95 -14.63
N PRO A 1063 -16.85 -3.78 -15.46
CA PRO A 1063 -17.69 -2.57 -15.38
C PRO A 1063 -18.38 -2.40 -14.02
N PHE A 1064 -18.77 -3.51 -13.37
CA PHE A 1064 -19.43 -3.49 -12.06
C PHE A 1064 -18.44 -3.20 -10.93
N ALA A 1065 -17.23 -3.75 -11.00
CA ALA A 1065 -16.15 -3.41 -10.09
C ALA A 1065 -15.77 -1.92 -10.20
N ILE A 1066 -15.70 -1.39 -11.43
CA ILE A 1066 -15.50 0.03 -11.69
C ILE A 1066 -16.62 0.87 -11.06
N LEU A 1067 -17.88 0.49 -11.28
CA LEU A 1067 -19.02 1.18 -10.67
C LEU A 1067 -18.95 1.19 -9.14
N GLY A 1068 -18.64 0.04 -8.51
CA GLY A 1068 -18.43 -0.03 -7.06
C GLY A 1068 -17.32 0.87 -6.56
N LEU A 1069 -16.23 1.02 -7.32
CA LEU A 1069 -15.12 1.94 -7.02
C LEU A 1069 -15.46 3.41 -7.25
N LEU A 1070 -16.47 3.72 -8.06
CA LEU A 1070 -16.88 5.10 -8.36
C LEU A 1070 -17.97 5.60 -7.42
N ILE A 1071 -19.02 4.79 -7.20
CA ILE A 1071 -20.24 5.18 -6.46
C ILE A 1071 -20.54 4.32 -5.23
N GLY A 1072 -19.71 3.30 -4.93
CA GLY A 1072 -19.89 2.45 -3.76
C GLY A 1072 -19.41 3.08 -2.44
N VAL A 1073 -19.35 2.28 -1.38
CA VAL A 1073 -18.92 2.72 -0.03
C VAL A 1073 -17.45 3.15 0.06
N GLU A 1074 -16.64 2.77 -0.94
CA GLU A 1074 -15.28 3.29 -1.15
C GLU A 1074 -15.18 4.24 -2.36
N GLY A 1075 -16.31 4.75 -2.86
CA GLY A 1075 -16.42 5.59 -4.04
C GLY A 1075 -15.89 7.01 -3.85
N VAL A 1076 -16.08 7.83 -4.89
CA VAL A 1076 -15.59 9.22 -4.96
C VAL A 1076 -16.04 10.07 -3.77
N GLN A 1077 -17.28 9.87 -3.30
CA GLN A 1077 -17.85 10.56 -2.12
C GLN A 1077 -17.12 10.26 -0.81
N VAL A 1078 -16.39 9.15 -0.71
CA VAL A 1078 -15.75 8.67 0.54
C VAL A 1078 -14.22 8.74 0.49
N LYS A 1079 -13.61 8.35 -0.64
CA LYS A 1079 -12.13 8.31 -0.81
C LYS A 1079 -11.56 9.52 -1.55
N GLY A 1080 -12.41 10.40 -2.07
CA GLY A 1080 -12.03 11.52 -2.93
C GLY A 1080 -11.85 11.12 -4.40
N ALA A 1081 -12.01 12.10 -5.30
CA ALA A 1081 -12.03 11.89 -6.74
C ALA A 1081 -10.75 11.22 -7.27
N ARG A 1082 -9.57 11.74 -6.89
CA ARG A 1082 -8.27 11.25 -7.40
C ARG A 1082 -8.08 9.75 -7.23
N GLU A 1083 -8.31 9.25 -6.01
CA GLU A 1083 -8.02 7.85 -5.66
C GLU A 1083 -9.06 6.90 -6.23
N ALA A 1084 -10.34 7.27 -6.17
CA ALA A 1084 -11.44 6.47 -6.69
C ALA A 1084 -11.35 6.32 -8.22
N PHE A 1085 -11.13 7.42 -8.95
CA PHE A 1085 -10.98 7.41 -10.40
C PHE A 1085 -9.72 6.64 -10.84
N LYS A 1086 -8.59 6.82 -10.14
CA LYS A 1086 -7.34 6.08 -10.43
C LYS A 1086 -7.51 4.57 -10.26
N LYS A 1087 -8.14 4.13 -9.16
CA LYS A 1087 -8.43 2.71 -8.92
C LYS A 1087 -9.36 2.13 -9.97
N ALA A 1088 -10.45 2.83 -10.29
CA ALA A 1088 -11.39 2.41 -11.32
C ALA A 1088 -10.74 2.34 -12.71
N ALA A 1089 -9.91 3.32 -13.08
CA ALA A 1089 -9.18 3.32 -14.34
C ALA A 1089 -8.18 2.16 -14.44
N ASN A 1090 -7.52 1.79 -13.33
CA ASN A 1090 -6.61 0.65 -13.28
C ASN A 1090 -7.32 -0.69 -13.53
N VAL A 1091 -8.58 -0.83 -13.07
CA VAL A 1091 -9.40 -2.01 -13.38
C VAL A 1091 -9.61 -2.14 -14.88
N ARG A 1092 -9.95 -1.06 -15.58
CA ARG A 1092 -10.06 -1.07 -17.05
C ARG A 1092 -8.71 -1.39 -17.69
N ARG A 1093 -7.62 -0.75 -17.28
CA ARG A 1093 -6.28 -0.93 -17.88
C ARG A 1093 -5.74 -2.36 -17.74
N ALA A 1094 -6.14 -3.08 -16.69
CA ALA A 1094 -5.76 -4.47 -16.49
C ALA A 1094 -6.35 -5.43 -17.53
N LEU A 1095 -7.45 -5.06 -18.20
CA LEU A 1095 -8.08 -5.87 -19.23
C LEU A 1095 -7.27 -5.87 -20.53
N LYS A 1096 -6.65 -7.02 -20.82
CA LYS A 1096 -5.96 -7.30 -22.11
C LYS A 1096 -6.96 -7.56 -23.23
N ALA A 1097 -6.48 -7.59 -24.47
CA ALA A 1097 -7.31 -7.85 -25.66
C ALA A 1097 -8.15 -9.13 -25.57
N ASP A 1098 -7.62 -10.20 -24.95
CA ASP A 1098 -8.37 -11.44 -24.74
C ASP A 1098 -9.49 -11.30 -23.70
N GLY A 1099 -9.29 -10.49 -22.66
CA GLY A 1099 -10.33 -10.15 -21.70
C GLY A 1099 -11.42 -9.26 -22.31
N LEU A 1100 -11.08 -8.39 -23.27
CA LEU A 1100 -12.07 -7.57 -23.97
C LEU A 1100 -12.96 -8.38 -24.94
N LYS A 1101 -12.52 -9.56 -25.39
CA LYS A 1101 -13.34 -10.45 -26.22
C LYS A 1101 -14.61 -10.96 -25.51
N SER A 1102 -14.72 -10.74 -24.19
CA SER A 1102 -15.93 -11.05 -23.43
C SER A 1102 -17.05 -10.03 -23.55
N PHE A 1103 -16.80 -8.87 -24.16
CA PHE A 1103 -17.80 -7.84 -24.38
C PHE A 1103 -18.32 -7.89 -25.82
N SER A 1104 -19.43 -7.20 -26.09
CA SER A 1104 -19.98 -7.12 -27.44
C SER A 1104 -18.98 -6.48 -28.41
N GLN A 1105 -19.07 -6.79 -29.70
CA GLN A 1105 -18.22 -6.17 -30.71
C GLN A 1105 -18.34 -4.63 -30.70
N GLU A 1106 -19.53 -4.12 -30.40
CA GLU A 1106 -19.79 -2.68 -30.33
C GLU A 1106 -19.15 -2.05 -29.10
N PHE A 1107 -19.21 -2.71 -27.93
CA PHE A 1107 -18.49 -2.29 -26.73
C PHE A 1107 -16.98 -2.17 -27.00
N VAL A 1108 -16.38 -3.23 -27.56
CA VAL A 1108 -14.94 -3.26 -27.85
C VAL A 1108 -14.55 -2.16 -28.84
N ARG A 1109 -15.40 -1.89 -29.84
CA ARG A 1109 -15.20 -0.81 -30.81
C ARG A 1109 -15.19 0.56 -30.14
N LYS A 1110 -16.20 0.86 -29.31
CA LYS A 1110 -16.34 2.15 -28.61
C LYS A 1110 -15.24 2.37 -27.57
N ASP A 1111 -14.91 1.33 -26.82
CA ASP A 1111 -13.78 1.36 -25.89
C ASP A 1111 -12.45 1.63 -26.61
N SER A 1112 -12.19 0.92 -27.72
CA SER A 1112 -10.99 1.17 -28.54
C SER A 1112 -10.94 2.62 -29.07
N LEU A 1113 -12.10 3.18 -29.42
CA LEU A 1113 -12.23 4.56 -29.86
C LEU A 1113 -11.89 5.56 -28.74
N VAL A 1114 -12.44 5.39 -27.53
CA VAL A 1114 -12.11 6.22 -26.37
C VAL A 1114 -10.62 6.12 -26.02
N GLN A 1115 -10.06 4.91 -25.98
CA GLN A 1115 -8.64 4.72 -25.69
C GLN A 1115 -7.73 5.33 -26.79
N GLY A 1116 -8.19 5.34 -28.04
CA GLY A 1116 -7.53 6.04 -29.15
C GLY A 1116 -7.61 7.56 -29.02
N LEU A 1117 -8.78 8.08 -28.66
CA LEU A 1117 -9.03 9.51 -28.42
C LEU A 1117 -8.21 10.02 -27.23
N LEU A 1118 -8.13 9.29 -26.11
CA LEU A 1118 -7.27 9.63 -24.98
C LEU A 1118 -5.81 9.83 -25.41
N LYS A 1119 -5.29 8.94 -26.27
CA LYS A 1119 -3.94 9.09 -26.83
C LYS A 1119 -3.78 10.29 -27.76
N LYS A 1120 -4.85 10.80 -28.38
CA LYS A 1120 -4.81 11.97 -29.27
C LYS A 1120 -5.09 13.29 -28.53
N CYS A 1121 -5.84 13.23 -27.43
CA CYS A 1121 -6.18 14.37 -26.58
C CYS A 1121 -5.02 14.81 -25.68
N PHE A 1122 -4.22 13.86 -25.21
CA PHE A 1122 -3.21 14.06 -24.16
C PHE A 1122 -1.77 13.66 -24.59
N LYS A 1123 -1.49 13.68 -25.90
CA LYS A 1123 -0.14 13.51 -26.47
C LYS A 1123 0.46 14.81 -26.94
#